data_AF-A0A8C8ABM4-F1
#
_entry.id   AF-A0A8C8ABM4-F1
#
_cell.length_a   1.000
_cell.length_b   1.000
_cell.length_c   1.000
_cell.angle_alpha   90.00
_cell.angle_beta   90.00
_cell.angle_gamma   90.00
#
_symmetry.space_group_name_H-M   'P 1'
#
loop_
_entity.id
_entity.type
_entity.pdbx_description
1 polymer ?
#
loop_
_entity_poly.entity_id
_entity_poly.type
_entity_poly.pdbx_seq_one_letter_code
_entity_poly.pdbx_strand_id
1 'polypeptide(L)'
;MAAGWLLVFSLTLFQSLVMNHSSEGPFPSATTIKSWVDKMQEDLVTLARTASGVDQLAAIYLKNRDLYTVEANNPRQLVEIAARDIEKLLSNRSKALVRLAKEAEKNQASHQWRDDILCNILLFTCLFFKKPEKNDTESGSQRIRPVFEEDPVFRRQTSYQHAAVHIPTDIYEGCKLLKASSNLVLNNSREGQPQLLWFLIFFSFLASPWVDKSRTPNKIDLYDVRRRPWYIQGAASPKDMLILVDASGSVSGLTLKLIRTSVIEMLETLSDDDFVNVVSFNNNAQNVSCFNHLVQANVRNKKKLKEAVYKISAKGITDYKKGFSYAFEQLLNHSVSRANCNKIIMLFTDGGEERAQEIFHKYNEDKKVRVFTFSVGQHNYDKGPIQWMACENKGYYYEIPSIGAIRINTQEYLDVLGRPMVLAGEKAKQVQWTNVYLDALELGLVITGTLPVFNLTKEQNGKINQLILGVMGVDVSLEDIKKLTPRFTLCPNGYYFAIDPNGYVLLHPNLQPKNPKSQEPVTLDFLDAELENDIKVEIRKKMIDGESGEKTFETLVKSQDERYIDKGNRTYTWTAVNGTDYSLALVLPSYSFYYIKAKIEEPITQARCKYYEHSETLKLDHFDEAGYTFIAPREYCNDVKKSENNTEFLLNFNEFIDRNTPSSPSCNTDMVIRVLLDAGFTNDLAQNYWSKLSLDGVVAQFVVTDGGITRVFPKRAGEDWLENAETYEVSFYKRSLDNDNYIFTAPYYNKSGANSYETGIMVSKAVEITVNGKLLKPAVVGIKIDATSWMENFTKTTIKSLHVDCVILDDGGFLLMSNRDEYTQQIGRFFGEIDPGLMRNLINMSLYAFNKSYDYQSVCDPEEEPKQGAGLRSAYVPTITDILHLGWWASAAKCGWYLFIFFFLSADMEDDDFSAALPKTSCITEQTQYFFENDDKSFGGIVDCINCSRLYHAEKISNTNLVFIISDSQLLCRSCDPKPLMQAEKETDEGPNPCEMVKQPRYRKGPDVCFDEAKQEDSADCGGVSGLSPSLWSVVGIQLVLLWLLSGSRHCQL
;
A
#
# COMPACT_ATOMS: atom_id res chain seq x y z
N MET A 1 41.13 85.32 -20.12
CA MET A 1 41.05 84.09 -20.96
C MET A 1 41.94 82.93 -20.48
N ALA A 2 42.60 83.01 -19.31
CA ALA A 2 43.42 81.91 -18.78
C ALA A 2 42.71 81.04 -17.70
N ALA A 3 41.62 81.51 -17.10
CA ALA A 3 40.88 80.76 -16.07
C ALA A 3 39.86 79.74 -16.62
N GLY A 4 39.44 79.89 -17.88
CA GLY A 4 38.48 78.97 -18.51
C GLY A 4 39.10 77.64 -18.97
N TRP A 5 40.40 77.62 -19.26
CA TRP A 5 41.08 76.42 -19.76
C TRP A 5 41.45 75.44 -18.64
N LEU A 6 41.69 75.93 -17.42
CA LEU A 6 41.94 75.09 -16.24
C LEU A 6 40.67 74.39 -15.73
N LEU A 7 39.50 75.01 -15.90
CA LEU A 7 38.20 74.41 -15.56
C LEU A 7 37.77 73.34 -16.57
N VAL A 8 38.10 73.52 -17.85
CA VAL A 8 37.85 72.51 -18.88
C VAL A 8 38.83 71.34 -18.74
N PHE A 9 40.10 71.58 -18.39
CA PHE A 9 41.04 70.49 -18.12
C PHE A 9 40.72 69.73 -16.83
N SER A 10 40.22 70.39 -15.77
CA SER A 10 39.82 69.69 -14.55
C SER A 10 38.51 68.91 -14.74
N LEU A 11 37.52 69.43 -15.47
CA LEU A 11 36.30 68.68 -15.79
C LEU A 11 36.54 67.51 -16.75
N THR A 12 37.45 67.64 -17.72
CA THR A 12 37.78 66.54 -18.65
C THR A 12 38.64 65.48 -17.98
N LEU A 13 39.54 65.84 -17.06
CA LEU A 13 40.26 64.85 -16.25
C LEU A 13 39.31 64.14 -15.28
N PHE A 14 38.36 64.85 -14.65
CA PHE A 14 37.35 64.24 -13.77
C PHE A 14 36.35 63.38 -14.55
N GLN A 15 35.94 63.77 -15.77
CA GLN A 15 35.15 62.90 -16.66
C GLN A 15 35.94 61.67 -17.13
N SER A 16 37.26 61.77 -17.33
CA SER A 16 38.09 60.61 -17.68
C SER A 16 38.41 59.69 -16.50
N LEU A 17 38.37 60.20 -15.26
CA LEU A 17 38.51 59.40 -14.04
C LEU A 17 37.19 58.82 -13.52
N VAL A 18 36.04 59.42 -13.87
CA VAL A 18 34.70 58.90 -13.51
C VAL A 18 34.15 57.93 -14.57
N MET A 19 34.73 57.86 -15.77
CA MET A 19 34.35 56.87 -16.80
C MET A 19 35.26 55.63 -16.89
N ASN A 20 36.07 55.35 -15.86
CA ASN A 20 36.90 54.14 -15.79
C ASN A 20 36.68 53.33 -14.51
N HIS A 21 35.43 53.24 -14.05
CA HIS A 21 34.97 52.23 -13.11
C HIS A 21 33.70 51.53 -13.62
N SER A 22 33.84 50.80 -14.71
CA SER A 22 32.97 49.68 -15.06
C SER A 22 33.71 48.80 -16.07
N SER A 23 34.72 48.05 -15.61
CA SER A 23 35.08 46.83 -16.35
C SER A 23 33.97 45.79 -16.11
N GLU A 24 32.79 46.06 -16.66
CA GLU A 24 31.73 45.09 -16.85
C GLU A 24 32.27 44.07 -17.86
N GLY A 25 32.61 42.87 -17.39
CA GLY A 25 32.88 41.76 -18.31
C GLY A 25 31.58 41.43 -19.04
N PRO A 26 31.55 41.39 -20.39
CA PRO A 26 30.33 41.08 -21.12
C PRO A 26 29.93 39.61 -20.90
N PHE A 27 28.62 39.36 -20.75
CA PHE A 27 28.07 38.01 -20.74
C PHE A 27 28.53 37.25 -22.00
N PRO A 28 29.04 36.01 -21.90
CA PRO A 28 29.59 35.30 -23.04
C PRO A 28 28.57 35.10 -24.16
N SER A 29 29.02 35.16 -25.41
CA SER A 29 28.15 34.87 -26.55
C SER A 29 27.72 33.39 -26.58
N ALA A 30 26.53 33.10 -27.13
CA ALA A 30 26.03 31.72 -27.28
C ALA A 30 27.04 30.81 -28.01
N THR A 31 27.74 31.32 -29.03
CA THR A 31 28.79 30.56 -29.74
C THR A 31 29.99 30.21 -28.87
N THR A 32 30.36 31.10 -27.93
CA THR A 32 31.43 30.85 -26.97
C THR A 32 31.02 29.76 -25.99
N ILE A 33 29.79 29.85 -25.46
CA ILE A 33 29.27 28.87 -24.50
C ILE A 33 29.17 27.49 -25.13
N LYS A 34 28.67 27.41 -26.36
CA LYS A 34 28.65 26.18 -27.14
C LYS A 34 30.04 25.55 -27.28
N SER A 35 31.06 26.34 -27.64
CA SER A 35 32.43 25.83 -27.76
C SER A 35 33.00 25.28 -26.44
N TRP A 36 32.59 25.85 -25.30
CA TRP A 36 32.98 25.34 -23.99
C TRP A 36 32.27 24.01 -23.68
N VAL A 37 30.98 23.91 -23.98
CA VAL A 37 30.19 22.69 -23.78
C VAL A 37 30.68 21.55 -24.66
N ASP A 38 30.99 21.81 -25.94
CA ASP A 38 31.55 20.79 -26.84
C ASP A 38 32.87 20.23 -26.30
N LYS A 39 33.73 21.08 -25.73
CA LYS A 39 34.97 20.65 -25.07
C LYS A 39 34.70 19.83 -23.80
N MET A 40 33.78 20.29 -22.94
CA MET A 40 33.39 19.53 -21.74
C MET A 40 32.84 18.15 -22.09
N GLN A 41 32.02 18.08 -23.14
CA GLN A 41 31.43 16.85 -23.65
C GLN A 41 32.51 15.87 -24.07
N GLU A 42 33.51 16.35 -24.82
CA GLU A 42 34.64 15.52 -25.24
C GLU A 42 35.44 15.03 -24.03
N ASP A 43 35.75 15.90 -23.06
CA ASP A 43 36.51 15.54 -21.86
C ASP A 43 35.77 14.52 -20.98
N LEU A 44 34.51 14.77 -20.63
CA LEU A 44 33.71 13.90 -19.74
C LEU A 44 33.40 12.55 -20.38
N VAL A 45 32.97 12.54 -21.64
CA VAL A 45 32.60 11.30 -22.33
C VAL A 45 33.85 10.46 -22.59
N THR A 46 34.98 11.08 -22.96
CA THR A 46 36.24 10.34 -23.18
C THR A 46 36.77 9.75 -21.88
N LEU A 47 36.71 10.51 -20.77
CA LEU A 47 37.06 10.00 -19.45
C LEU A 47 36.16 8.83 -19.07
N ALA A 48 34.84 8.99 -19.15
CA ALA A 48 33.88 7.96 -18.81
C ALA A 48 34.05 6.71 -19.67
N ARG A 49 34.20 6.84 -20.99
CA ARG A 49 34.40 5.74 -21.93
C ARG A 49 35.68 4.97 -21.65
N THR A 50 36.78 5.68 -21.43
CA THR A 50 38.10 5.07 -21.19
C THR A 50 38.16 4.42 -19.81
N ALA A 51 37.71 5.10 -18.76
CA ALA A 51 37.80 4.60 -17.39
C ALA A 51 36.85 3.43 -17.11
N SER A 52 35.61 3.49 -17.61
CA SER A 52 34.63 2.41 -17.37
C SER A 52 34.95 1.14 -18.16
N GLY A 53 35.48 1.26 -19.37
CA GLY A 53 35.77 0.11 -20.23
C GLY A 53 34.54 -0.52 -20.90
N VAL A 54 33.51 0.28 -21.22
CA VAL A 54 32.28 -0.19 -21.93
C VAL A 54 32.61 -1.02 -23.17
N ASP A 55 33.50 -0.52 -24.02
CA ASP A 55 33.88 -1.17 -25.27
C ASP A 55 34.65 -2.47 -25.02
N GLN A 56 35.46 -2.53 -23.94
CA GLN A 56 36.23 -3.71 -23.58
C GLN A 56 35.32 -4.83 -23.06
N LEU A 57 34.35 -4.48 -22.21
CA LEU A 57 33.39 -5.47 -21.74
C LEU A 57 32.53 -6.00 -22.90
N ALA A 58 32.07 -5.12 -23.81
CA ALA A 58 31.41 -5.54 -25.04
C ALA A 58 32.28 -6.52 -25.86
N ALA A 59 33.57 -6.24 -26.01
CA ALA A 59 34.52 -7.12 -26.70
C ALA A 59 34.69 -8.48 -25.99
N ILE A 60 34.72 -8.52 -24.65
CA ILE A 60 34.79 -9.77 -23.86
C ILE A 60 33.55 -10.64 -24.12
N TYR A 61 32.35 -10.07 -24.08
CA TYR A 61 31.12 -10.80 -24.42
C TYR A 61 31.15 -11.36 -25.85
N LEU A 62 31.65 -10.56 -26.81
CA LEU A 62 31.74 -10.98 -28.21
C LEU A 62 32.86 -11.99 -28.50
N LYS A 63 33.92 -12.02 -27.68
CA LYS A 63 35.01 -13.00 -27.74
C LYS A 63 34.57 -14.36 -27.22
N ASN A 64 33.77 -14.38 -26.16
CA ASN A 64 33.38 -15.60 -25.45
C ASN A 64 32.00 -16.13 -25.85
N ARG A 65 31.61 -16.00 -27.12
CA ARG A 65 30.29 -16.44 -27.64
C ARG A 65 30.03 -17.94 -27.47
N ASP A 66 31.08 -18.75 -27.39
CA ASP A 66 30.95 -20.20 -27.23
C ASP A 66 30.42 -20.61 -25.84
N LEU A 67 30.53 -19.71 -24.84
CA LEU A 67 30.11 -19.99 -23.46
C LEU A 67 28.62 -19.74 -23.20
N TYR A 68 27.90 -19.15 -24.14
CA TYR A 68 26.48 -18.86 -23.98
C TYR A 68 25.70 -18.96 -25.29
N THR A 69 24.37 -19.03 -25.16
CA THR A 69 23.42 -18.98 -26.27
C THR A 69 22.45 -17.83 -26.07
N VAL A 70 21.89 -17.33 -27.17
CA VAL A 70 20.93 -16.22 -27.16
C VAL A 70 19.53 -16.78 -27.47
N GLU A 71 18.74 -16.96 -26.41
CA GLU A 71 17.36 -17.40 -26.48
C GLU A 71 16.40 -16.20 -26.56
N ALA A 72 15.15 -16.43 -26.96
CA ALA A 72 14.15 -15.39 -27.15
C ALA A 72 13.08 -15.44 -26.07
N ASN A 73 12.77 -14.29 -25.49
CA ASN A 73 11.59 -14.09 -24.65
C ASN A 73 10.39 -13.83 -25.56
N ASN A 74 9.57 -14.85 -25.80
CA ASN A 74 8.29 -14.66 -26.48
C ASN A 74 7.23 -14.21 -25.46
N PRO A 75 6.86 -12.91 -25.43
CA PRO A 75 6.03 -12.36 -24.35
C PRO A 75 4.66 -13.05 -24.26
N ARG A 76 4.07 -13.39 -25.41
CA ARG A 76 2.78 -14.09 -25.45
C ARG A 76 2.84 -15.47 -24.82
N GLN A 77 3.87 -16.25 -25.15
CA GLN A 77 4.04 -17.58 -24.57
C GLN A 77 4.34 -17.53 -23.07
N LEU A 78 5.18 -16.58 -22.64
CA LEU A 78 5.53 -16.39 -21.23
C LEU A 78 4.30 -16.05 -20.38
N VAL A 79 3.48 -15.10 -20.85
CA VAL A 79 2.23 -14.71 -20.19
C VAL A 79 1.24 -15.86 -20.14
N GLU A 80 1.07 -16.62 -21.23
CA GLU A 80 0.16 -17.78 -21.24
C GLU A 80 0.61 -18.91 -20.30
N ILE A 81 1.92 -19.15 -20.18
CA ILE A 81 2.47 -20.15 -19.24
C ILE A 81 2.21 -19.70 -17.80
N ALA A 82 2.58 -18.47 -17.46
CA ALA A 82 2.38 -17.93 -16.12
C ALA A 82 0.89 -17.88 -15.73
N ALA A 83 0.01 -17.47 -16.65
CA ALA A 83 -1.44 -17.48 -16.43
C ALA A 83 -1.96 -18.89 -16.15
N ARG A 84 -1.50 -19.91 -16.91
CA ARG A 84 -1.89 -21.32 -16.69
C ARG A 84 -1.41 -21.87 -15.34
N ASP A 85 -0.22 -21.47 -14.89
CA ASP A 85 0.30 -21.96 -13.62
C ASP A 85 -0.38 -21.29 -12.41
N ILE A 86 -0.72 -20.00 -12.52
CA ILE A 86 -1.58 -19.31 -11.55
C ILE A 86 -2.97 -19.93 -11.52
N GLU A 87 -3.59 -20.20 -12.68
CA GLU A 87 -4.87 -20.91 -12.79
C GLU A 87 -4.82 -22.26 -12.06
N LYS A 88 -3.79 -23.08 -12.29
CA LYS A 88 -3.64 -24.37 -11.60
C LYS A 88 -3.49 -24.20 -10.09
N LEU A 89 -2.71 -23.22 -9.63
CA LEU A 89 -2.53 -22.95 -8.21
C LEU A 89 -3.88 -22.63 -7.56
N LEU A 90 -4.60 -21.65 -8.12
CA LEU A 90 -5.90 -21.20 -7.59
C LEU A 90 -6.96 -22.29 -7.70
N SER A 91 -6.96 -23.07 -8.79
CA SER A 91 -7.85 -24.23 -8.97
C SER A 91 -7.60 -25.33 -7.93
N ASN A 92 -6.33 -25.63 -7.62
CA ASN A 92 -5.98 -26.62 -6.60
C ASN A 92 -6.47 -26.18 -5.21
N ARG A 93 -6.33 -24.89 -4.88
CA ARG A 93 -6.85 -24.31 -3.64
C ARG A 93 -8.38 -24.34 -3.58
N SER A 94 -9.03 -23.98 -4.69
CA SER A 94 -10.50 -24.04 -4.83
C SER A 94 -11.04 -25.46 -4.59
N LYS A 95 -10.41 -26.49 -5.19
CA LYS A 95 -10.80 -27.91 -4.96
C LYS A 95 -10.69 -28.32 -3.49
N ALA A 96 -9.65 -27.86 -2.79
CA ALA A 96 -9.48 -28.12 -1.36
C ALA A 96 -10.59 -27.46 -0.53
N LEU A 97 -10.94 -26.20 -0.81
CA LEU A 97 -12.04 -25.50 -0.16
C LEU A 97 -13.39 -26.18 -0.35
N VAL A 98 -13.72 -26.57 -1.59
CA VAL A 98 -14.99 -27.23 -1.90
C VAL A 98 -15.13 -28.55 -1.14
N ARG A 99 -14.04 -29.32 -1.01
CA ARG A 99 -14.03 -30.56 -0.22
C ARG A 99 -14.32 -30.28 1.25
N LEU A 100 -13.68 -29.27 1.84
CA LEU A 100 -13.86 -28.92 3.24
C LEU A 100 -15.26 -28.40 3.54
N ALA A 101 -15.81 -27.53 2.69
CA ALA A 101 -17.15 -27.00 2.85
C ALA A 101 -18.18 -28.13 2.87
N LYS A 102 -18.07 -29.10 1.94
CA LYS A 102 -18.96 -30.26 1.91
C LYS A 102 -18.88 -31.14 3.16
N GLU A 103 -17.68 -31.37 3.67
CA GLU A 103 -17.51 -32.14 4.92
C GLU A 103 -18.07 -31.37 6.13
N ALA A 104 -17.93 -30.04 6.17
CA ALA A 104 -18.51 -29.23 7.24
C ALA A 104 -20.03 -29.31 7.30
N GLU A 105 -20.67 -29.12 6.15
CA GLU A 105 -22.13 -29.19 6.04
C GLU A 105 -22.66 -30.56 6.44
N LYS A 106 -22.01 -31.63 5.98
CA LYS A 106 -22.36 -33.01 6.30
C LYS A 106 -22.20 -33.30 7.79
N ASN A 107 -21.08 -32.87 8.38
CA ASN A 107 -20.80 -33.10 9.80
C ASN A 107 -21.80 -32.35 10.68
N GLN A 108 -22.11 -31.09 10.35
CA GLN A 108 -23.10 -30.31 11.09
C GLN A 108 -24.50 -30.90 10.94
N ALA A 109 -24.89 -31.34 9.76
CA ALA A 109 -26.19 -31.99 9.54
C ALA A 109 -26.34 -33.30 10.35
N SER A 110 -25.23 -33.99 10.64
CA SER A 110 -25.20 -35.19 11.49
C SER A 110 -25.12 -34.90 12.99
N HIS A 111 -24.90 -33.63 13.38
CA HIS A 111 -24.67 -33.26 14.76
C HIS A 111 -25.97 -33.26 15.58
N GLN A 112 -25.93 -33.86 16.77
CA GLN A 112 -27.03 -33.82 17.73
C GLN A 112 -26.76 -32.79 18.81
N TRP A 113 -27.61 -31.76 18.88
CA TRP A 113 -27.56 -30.75 19.93
C TRP A 113 -27.82 -31.39 21.30
N ARG A 114 -26.89 -31.21 22.25
CA ARG A 114 -27.01 -31.72 23.62
C ARG A 114 -26.62 -30.63 24.62
N ASP A 115 -27.56 -30.25 25.48
CA ASP A 115 -27.37 -29.20 26.50
C ASP A 115 -26.66 -29.72 27.77
N ASP A 116 -26.62 -31.05 27.98
CA ASP A 116 -26.40 -31.66 29.31
C ASP A 116 -24.95 -32.09 29.63
N ILE A 117 -23.94 -31.58 28.92
CA ILE A 117 -22.59 -32.15 29.02
C ILE A 117 -21.68 -31.31 29.92
N LEU A 118 -21.29 -31.89 31.07
CA LEU A 118 -20.08 -31.51 31.81
C LEU A 118 -18.88 -31.66 30.87
N CYS A 119 -18.25 -30.54 30.53
CA CYS A 119 -17.36 -30.48 29.39
C CYS A 119 -15.98 -31.10 29.62
N ASN A 120 -15.84 -32.34 29.15
CA ASN A 120 -14.55 -32.91 28.79
C ASN A 120 -14.37 -32.80 27.28
N ILE A 121 -14.12 -31.58 26.78
CA ILE A 121 -13.67 -31.37 25.40
C ILE A 121 -12.19 -30.97 25.47
N LEU A 122 -11.35 -31.72 24.78
CA LEU A 122 -9.93 -31.41 24.56
C LEU A 122 -9.84 -30.33 23.48
N LEU A 123 -9.42 -29.13 23.87
CA LEU A 123 -9.34 -27.95 22.99
C LEU A 123 -7.99 -27.26 23.13
N PHE A 124 -7.47 -26.73 22.03
CA PHE A 124 -6.31 -25.85 22.05
C PHE A 124 -6.76 -24.40 21.84
N THR A 125 -6.86 -23.63 22.92
CA THR A 125 -7.16 -22.20 22.85
C THR A 125 -5.88 -21.39 22.67
N CYS A 126 -5.87 -20.53 21.65
CA CYS A 126 -4.67 -19.86 21.15
C CYS A 126 -4.10 -18.77 22.10
N LEU A 127 -4.86 -18.32 23.10
CA LEU A 127 -4.62 -17.05 23.80
C LEU A 127 -3.74 -17.10 25.06
N PHE A 128 -3.25 -18.26 25.51
CA PHE A 128 -2.53 -18.33 26.80
C PHE A 128 -1.20 -19.07 26.74
N PHE A 129 -0.11 -18.32 26.54
CA PHE A 129 1.20 -18.69 27.07
C PHE A 129 1.29 -18.23 28.54
N LYS A 130 0.72 -19.00 29.48
CA LYS A 130 1.13 -18.87 30.89
C LYS A 130 2.33 -19.79 31.13
N LYS A 131 3.35 -19.26 31.79
CA LYS A 131 4.48 -20.01 32.38
C LYS A 131 3.96 -21.27 33.11
N PRO A 132 4.77 -22.35 33.18
CA PRO A 132 4.35 -23.71 33.58
C PRO A 132 3.70 -23.89 34.97
N GLU A 133 3.48 -22.84 35.76
CA GLU A 133 3.12 -22.93 37.18
C GLU A 133 1.64 -22.68 37.51
N LYS A 134 0.76 -22.28 36.56
CA LYS A 134 -0.68 -22.11 36.86
C LYS A 134 -1.55 -23.16 36.17
N ASN A 135 -1.96 -24.18 36.94
CA ASN A 135 -3.05 -25.08 36.61
C ASN A 135 -4.41 -24.36 36.76
N ASP A 136 -4.67 -23.38 35.90
CA ASP A 136 -6.00 -22.77 35.81
C ASP A 136 -6.93 -23.77 35.08
N THR A 137 -7.45 -24.73 35.85
CA THR A 137 -8.55 -25.60 35.42
C THR A 137 -9.84 -24.81 35.55
N GLU A 138 -10.12 -23.94 34.59
CA GLU A 138 -11.47 -23.38 34.44
C GLU A 138 -12.44 -24.53 34.19
N SER A 139 -13.58 -24.53 34.89
CA SER A 139 -14.51 -25.66 34.91
C SER A 139 -15.09 -25.93 33.51
N GLY A 140 -14.56 -26.94 32.82
CA GLY A 140 -15.15 -27.48 31.59
C GLY A 140 -14.31 -27.40 30.31
N SER A 141 -13.03 -27.04 30.32
CA SER A 141 -12.18 -27.20 29.12
C SER A 141 -10.84 -27.86 29.46
N GLN A 142 -10.50 -28.96 28.77
CA GLN A 142 -9.17 -29.56 28.87
C GLN A 142 -8.28 -28.96 27.79
N ARG A 143 -7.25 -28.21 28.19
CA ARG A 143 -6.34 -27.52 27.26
C ARG A 143 -5.26 -28.47 26.73
N ILE A 144 -5.09 -28.57 25.41
CA ILE A 144 -4.00 -29.33 24.76
C ILE A 144 -2.68 -28.54 24.87
N ARG A 145 -1.53 -29.22 24.98
CA ARG A 145 -0.20 -28.60 24.84
C ARG A 145 0.47 -29.16 23.59
N PRO A 146 0.42 -28.48 22.44
CA PRO A 146 1.05 -28.95 21.21
C PRO A 146 2.57 -28.79 21.27
N VAL A 147 3.27 -29.61 20.47
CA VAL A 147 4.69 -29.42 20.16
C VAL A 147 4.78 -28.46 18.98
N PHE A 148 5.54 -27.38 19.16
CA PHE A 148 5.76 -26.38 18.13
C PHE A 148 7.15 -26.55 17.49
N GLU A 149 7.19 -26.50 16.16
CA GLU A 149 8.40 -26.55 15.36
C GLU A 149 8.53 -25.24 14.57
N GLU A 150 9.75 -24.74 14.38
CA GLU A 150 9.96 -23.57 13.52
C GLU A 150 9.77 -23.94 12.06
N ASP A 151 8.85 -23.23 11.40
CA ASP A 151 8.53 -23.47 10.00
C ASP A 151 8.98 -22.30 9.11
N PRO A 152 9.78 -22.57 8.06
CA PRO A 152 10.29 -21.52 7.17
C PRO A 152 9.21 -20.92 6.26
N VAL A 153 8.16 -21.68 5.92
CA VAL A 153 7.04 -21.20 5.09
C VAL A 153 6.20 -20.22 5.89
N PHE A 154 5.91 -20.53 7.15
CA PHE A 154 5.10 -19.69 8.03
C PHE A 154 5.87 -18.60 8.79
N ARG A 155 7.21 -18.65 8.72
CA ARG A 155 8.16 -17.77 9.43
C ARG A 155 7.91 -17.72 10.94
N ARG A 156 7.35 -18.81 11.50
CA ARG A 156 6.92 -18.91 12.89
C ARG A 156 6.92 -20.35 13.39
N GLN A 157 6.71 -20.48 14.69
CA GLN A 157 6.48 -21.76 15.35
C GLN A 157 5.07 -22.28 15.03
N THR A 158 4.97 -23.48 14.46
CA THR A 158 3.69 -24.10 14.08
C THR A 158 3.63 -25.56 14.53
N SER A 159 2.41 -26.09 14.63
CA SER A 159 2.14 -27.48 14.97
C SER A 159 1.16 -28.08 13.98
N TYR A 160 1.58 -29.19 13.38
CA TYR A 160 0.84 -29.90 12.34
C TYR A 160 -0.15 -30.95 12.88
N GLN A 161 -0.23 -31.13 14.20
CA GLN A 161 -1.01 -32.21 14.81
C GLN A 161 -2.46 -31.82 15.10
N HIS A 162 -2.70 -30.56 15.45
CA HIS A 162 -4.01 -30.07 15.88
C HIS A 162 -4.28 -28.71 15.24
N ALA A 163 -5.56 -28.31 15.24
CA ALA A 163 -5.95 -26.98 14.84
C ALA A 163 -6.11 -26.03 16.04
N ALA A 164 -5.80 -24.76 15.84
CA ALA A 164 -5.96 -23.70 16.82
C ALA A 164 -7.34 -23.03 16.74
N VAL A 165 -7.89 -22.68 17.90
CA VAL A 165 -9.16 -21.98 18.05
C VAL A 165 -8.92 -20.55 18.53
N HIS A 166 -9.35 -19.57 17.74
CA HIS A 166 -9.43 -18.16 18.16
C HIS A 166 -10.87 -17.84 18.60
N ILE A 167 -11.00 -17.21 19.76
CA ILE A 167 -12.27 -16.70 20.29
C ILE A 167 -12.04 -15.20 20.56
N PRO A 168 -12.86 -14.30 19.99
CA PRO A 168 -12.79 -12.88 20.28
C PRO A 168 -12.94 -12.59 21.78
N THR A 169 -12.20 -11.60 22.29
CA THR A 169 -12.10 -11.35 23.74
C THR A 169 -13.41 -10.99 24.44
N ASP A 170 -14.39 -10.46 23.69
CA ASP A 170 -15.73 -10.12 24.19
C ASP A 170 -16.71 -11.29 24.17
N ILE A 171 -16.36 -12.42 23.55
CA ILE A 171 -17.19 -13.62 23.49
C ILE A 171 -16.71 -14.60 24.57
N TYR A 172 -17.63 -15.02 25.42
CA TYR A 172 -17.34 -15.98 26.48
C TYR A 172 -17.07 -17.38 25.92
N GLU A 173 -15.99 -18.03 26.38
CA GLU A 173 -15.57 -19.41 26.01
C GLU A 173 -16.49 -20.50 26.62
N GLY A 174 -17.81 -20.28 26.60
CA GLY A 174 -18.80 -21.24 27.07
C GLY A 174 -18.94 -22.44 26.13
N CYS A 175 -19.17 -23.61 26.71
CA CYS A 175 -19.03 -24.90 26.04
C CYS A 175 -20.10 -25.27 24.97
N LYS A 176 -21.15 -24.47 24.79
CA LYS A 176 -22.29 -24.78 23.90
C LYS A 176 -21.92 -24.72 22.40
N LEU A 177 -20.98 -23.86 22.00
CA LEU A 177 -20.59 -23.66 20.59
C LEU A 177 -19.47 -24.62 20.13
N LEU A 178 -18.65 -25.12 21.06
CA LEU A 178 -17.35 -25.74 20.76
C LEU A 178 -17.41 -27.20 20.28
N LYS A 179 -18.55 -27.89 20.45
CA LYS A 179 -18.66 -29.33 20.13
C LYS A 179 -19.02 -29.62 18.67
N ALA A 180 -19.55 -28.63 17.96
CA ALA A 180 -19.87 -28.75 16.54
C ALA A 180 -18.60 -28.76 15.66
N SER A 181 -17.51 -28.11 16.10
CA SER A 181 -16.30 -27.88 15.30
C SER A 181 -15.22 -28.98 15.44
N SER A 182 -15.16 -29.71 16.56
CA SER A 182 -14.03 -30.62 16.86
C SER A 182 -13.91 -31.85 15.94
N ASN A 183 -15.01 -32.30 15.33
CA ASN A 183 -14.99 -33.46 14.42
C ASN A 183 -14.60 -33.11 12.98
N LEU A 184 -14.44 -31.83 12.66
CA LEU A 184 -14.46 -31.32 11.29
C LEU A 184 -13.09 -31.31 10.60
N VAL A 185 -11.99 -31.38 11.37
CA VAL A 185 -10.63 -31.04 10.87
C VAL A 185 -9.59 -32.16 10.96
N LEU A 186 -9.83 -33.25 11.70
CA LEU A 186 -8.72 -34.11 12.13
C LEU A 186 -8.29 -35.27 11.19
N ASN A 187 -9.11 -35.74 10.24
CA ASN A 187 -8.80 -37.02 9.56
C ASN A 187 -8.49 -36.98 8.05
N ASN A 188 -8.71 -35.89 7.31
CA ASN A 188 -8.75 -35.98 5.83
C ASN A 188 -7.86 -35.03 5.02
N SER A 189 -7.13 -34.10 5.65
CA SER A 189 -6.31 -33.09 4.95
C SER A 189 -4.90 -33.56 4.58
N ARG A 190 -4.47 -34.76 5.04
CA ARG A 190 -3.05 -35.12 5.11
C ARG A 190 -2.43 -35.81 3.88
N GLU A 191 -3.21 -36.38 2.96
CA GLU A 191 -2.62 -37.18 1.85
C GLU A 191 -2.42 -36.40 0.53
N GLY A 192 -2.67 -35.09 0.49
CA GLY A 192 -2.77 -34.35 -0.77
C GLY A 192 -1.56 -33.51 -1.18
N GLN A 193 -1.16 -32.50 -0.39
CA GLN A 193 -0.24 -31.44 -0.85
C GLN A 193 0.53 -30.75 0.29
N PRO A 194 1.88 -30.70 0.25
CA PRO A 194 2.72 -30.12 1.31
C PRO A 194 2.87 -28.58 1.30
N GLN A 195 2.27 -27.84 0.36
CA GLN A 195 2.44 -26.37 0.23
C GLN A 195 1.22 -25.54 0.67
N LEU A 196 0.29 -26.07 1.47
CA LEU A 196 -0.93 -25.33 1.89
C LEU A 196 -0.62 -24.37 3.06
N LEU A 197 -1.00 -23.10 2.93
CA LEU A 197 -0.71 -22.05 3.92
C LEU A 197 -1.69 -22.06 5.11
N TRP A 198 -2.97 -21.71 4.93
CA TRP A 198 -3.92 -21.67 6.06
C TRP A 198 -5.29 -22.22 5.68
N PHE A 199 -5.95 -22.88 6.64
CA PHE A 199 -7.38 -23.18 6.59
C PHE A 199 -8.07 -22.33 7.64
N LEU A 200 -9.21 -21.73 7.30
CA LEU A 200 -10.07 -21.00 8.23
C LEU A 200 -11.47 -21.59 8.15
N ILE A 201 -11.90 -22.35 9.16
CA ILE A 201 -13.30 -22.75 9.35
C ILE A 201 -13.67 -22.38 10.77
N PHE A 202 -14.25 -21.18 10.99
CA PHE A 202 -14.83 -20.68 12.25
C PHE A 202 -14.07 -20.91 13.59
N PHE A 203 -12.98 -21.69 13.65
CA PHE A 203 -12.39 -22.33 14.83
C PHE A 203 -11.14 -23.19 14.51
N SER A 204 -10.49 -23.10 13.35
CA SER A 204 -9.36 -24.02 13.07
C SER A 204 -8.28 -23.42 12.18
N PHE A 205 -7.27 -22.84 12.81
CA PHE A 205 -5.96 -22.55 12.21
C PHE A 205 -5.07 -23.80 12.25
N LEU A 206 -4.01 -23.91 11.43
CA LEU A 206 -2.88 -24.76 11.84
C LEU A 206 -2.42 -24.26 13.22
N ALA A 207 -2.17 -25.15 14.19
CA ALA A 207 -1.87 -24.73 15.56
C ALA A 207 -0.54 -23.96 15.61
N SER A 208 -0.61 -22.65 15.45
CA SER A 208 0.46 -21.68 15.70
C SER A 208 0.11 -20.93 16.98
N PRO A 209 1.10 -20.56 17.83
CA PRO A 209 0.86 -19.62 18.91
C PRO A 209 0.32 -18.31 18.31
N TRP A 210 -0.77 -17.79 18.87
CA TRP A 210 -1.25 -16.43 18.61
C TRP A 210 -0.39 -15.48 19.45
N VAL A 211 0.90 -15.45 19.14
CA VAL A 211 1.88 -14.63 19.85
C VAL A 211 2.48 -13.70 18.82
N ASP A 212 1.88 -12.52 18.74
CA ASP A 212 2.53 -11.36 18.15
C ASP A 212 3.80 -11.10 18.99
N LYS A 213 4.98 -11.27 18.37
CA LYS A 213 6.28 -11.07 19.02
C LYS A 213 6.47 -9.63 19.50
N SER A 214 5.65 -8.68 19.02
CA SER A 214 5.68 -7.26 19.37
C SER A 214 4.73 -6.86 20.50
N ARG A 215 3.82 -7.73 20.95
CA ARG A 215 2.81 -7.37 21.95
C ARG A 215 3.40 -7.34 23.36
N THR A 216 3.52 -6.14 23.90
CA THR A 216 3.57 -5.92 25.34
C THR A 216 2.29 -6.47 25.98
N PRO A 217 2.34 -6.95 27.25
CA PRO A 217 1.19 -7.56 27.95
C PRO A 217 -0.05 -6.66 28.10
N ASN A 218 0.02 -5.38 27.72
CA ASN A 218 -1.06 -4.39 27.89
C ASN A 218 -1.95 -4.17 26.65
N LYS A 219 -1.67 -4.79 25.49
CA LYS A 219 -2.48 -4.60 24.27
C LYS A 219 -3.47 -5.75 24.06
N ILE A 220 -4.76 -5.47 24.22
CA ILE A 220 -5.87 -6.44 24.04
C ILE A 220 -6.13 -6.69 22.55
N ASP A 221 -6.38 -7.94 22.18
CA ASP A 221 -6.78 -8.33 20.83
C ASP A 221 -8.26 -7.99 20.56
N LEU A 222 -8.53 -7.23 19.51
CA LEU A 222 -9.89 -6.90 19.06
C LEU A 222 -10.27 -7.63 17.77
N TYR A 223 -9.50 -8.65 17.38
CA TYR A 223 -9.76 -9.47 16.19
C TYR A 223 -11.12 -10.16 16.28
N ASP A 224 -11.96 -9.94 15.26
CA ASP A 224 -13.17 -10.71 15.00
C ASP A 224 -13.13 -11.18 13.54
N VAL A 225 -13.36 -12.47 13.32
CA VAL A 225 -13.37 -13.10 11.99
C VAL A 225 -14.45 -12.49 11.11
N ARG A 226 -15.63 -12.19 11.68
CA ARG A 226 -16.81 -11.75 10.92
C ARG A 226 -16.65 -10.37 10.29
N ARG A 227 -15.71 -9.58 10.82
CA ARG A 227 -15.36 -8.25 10.29
C ARG A 227 -14.30 -8.29 9.19
N ARG A 228 -13.74 -9.47 8.91
CA ARG A 228 -12.67 -9.56 7.92
C ARG A 228 -13.23 -9.47 6.50
N PRO A 229 -12.56 -8.75 5.58
CA PRO A 229 -13.03 -8.62 4.21
C PRO A 229 -13.33 -9.97 3.54
N TRP A 230 -12.48 -10.98 3.77
CA TRP A 230 -12.67 -12.34 3.25
C TRP A 230 -13.96 -13.00 3.77
N TYR A 231 -14.32 -12.75 5.02
CA TYR A 231 -15.55 -13.29 5.59
C TYR A 231 -16.77 -12.60 4.98
N ILE A 232 -16.75 -11.27 4.92
CA ILE A 232 -17.87 -10.46 4.43
C ILE A 232 -18.20 -10.80 2.98
N GLN A 233 -17.18 -10.90 2.12
CA GLN A 233 -17.34 -11.24 0.71
C GLN A 233 -17.95 -12.64 0.52
N GLY A 234 -17.55 -13.62 1.34
CA GLY A 234 -18.14 -14.96 1.29
C GLY A 234 -19.51 -15.08 1.95
N ALA A 235 -19.89 -14.15 2.83
CA ALA A 235 -21.12 -14.21 3.61
C ALA A 235 -22.35 -13.63 2.88
N ALA A 236 -22.16 -12.65 2.01
CA ALA A 236 -23.25 -12.00 1.29
C ALA A 236 -22.81 -11.50 -0.10
N SER A 237 -23.78 -11.35 -1.01
CA SER A 237 -23.55 -10.72 -2.31
C SER A 237 -23.34 -9.20 -2.19
N PRO A 238 -22.68 -8.54 -3.17
CA PRO A 238 -22.47 -7.09 -3.18
C PRO A 238 -23.75 -6.28 -2.96
N LYS A 239 -23.63 -5.07 -2.41
CA LYS A 239 -24.80 -4.27 -2.02
C LYS A 239 -24.69 -2.78 -2.35
N ASP A 240 -25.83 -2.22 -2.76
CA ASP A 240 -26.10 -0.79 -2.84
C ASP A 240 -26.78 -0.35 -1.53
N MET A 241 -25.99 0.23 -0.63
CA MET A 241 -26.40 0.60 0.72
C MET A 241 -26.58 2.11 0.87
N LEU A 242 -27.75 2.53 1.35
CA LEU A 242 -27.98 3.92 1.72
C LEU A 242 -28.16 4.05 3.24
N ILE A 243 -27.30 4.84 3.88
CA ILE A 243 -27.37 5.08 5.32
C ILE A 243 -28.16 6.37 5.57
N LEU A 244 -29.28 6.26 6.27
CA LEU A 244 -30.09 7.37 6.75
C LEU A 244 -29.77 7.64 8.21
N VAL A 245 -29.38 8.88 8.49
CA VAL A 245 -29.06 9.36 9.83
C VAL A 245 -30.10 10.37 10.27
N ASP A 246 -30.81 10.05 11.34
CA ASP A 246 -31.67 11.02 12.02
C ASP A 246 -30.79 12.10 12.68
N ALA A 247 -30.99 13.34 12.26
CA ALA A 247 -30.30 14.52 12.77
C ALA A 247 -31.28 15.51 13.44
N SER A 248 -32.43 15.02 13.90
CA SER A 248 -33.40 15.80 14.68
C SER A 248 -32.84 16.24 16.05
N GLY A 249 -33.56 17.12 16.75
CA GLY A 249 -33.14 17.59 18.07
C GLY A 249 -33.12 16.49 19.15
N SER A 250 -33.91 15.42 19.01
CA SER A 250 -34.03 14.35 20.03
C SER A 250 -32.74 13.55 20.19
N VAL A 251 -32.06 13.27 19.07
CA VAL A 251 -30.81 12.49 19.07
C VAL A 251 -29.62 13.26 19.67
N SER A 252 -29.76 14.55 20.00
CA SER A 252 -28.64 15.36 20.50
C SER A 252 -28.04 14.79 21.80
N GLY A 253 -26.72 14.85 21.94
CA GLY A 253 -26.00 14.32 23.11
C GLY A 253 -25.37 12.93 22.88
N LEU A 254 -25.60 11.99 23.81
CA LEU A 254 -24.98 10.66 23.78
C LEU A 254 -25.43 9.84 22.55
N THR A 255 -26.71 9.93 22.19
CA THR A 255 -27.27 9.17 21.08
C THR A 255 -26.62 9.56 19.75
N LEU A 256 -26.49 10.85 19.43
CA LEU A 256 -25.78 11.29 18.23
C LEU A 256 -24.32 10.82 18.22
N LYS A 257 -23.64 10.82 19.36
CA LYS A 257 -22.27 10.27 19.46
C LYS A 257 -22.24 8.79 19.09
N LEU A 258 -23.17 7.99 19.64
CA LEU A 258 -23.28 6.56 19.32
C LEU A 258 -23.67 6.34 17.85
N ILE A 259 -24.55 7.15 17.27
CA ILE A 259 -24.93 7.07 15.86
C ILE A 259 -23.71 7.34 14.97
N ARG A 260 -22.95 8.41 15.22
CA ARG A 260 -21.73 8.71 14.46
C ARG A 260 -20.75 7.54 14.50
N THR A 261 -20.48 7.00 15.69
CA THR A 261 -19.61 5.82 15.83
C THR A 261 -20.19 4.60 15.12
N SER A 262 -21.50 4.35 15.20
CA SER A 262 -22.14 3.20 14.56
C SER A 262 -22.08 3.26 13.04
N VAL A 263 -22.29 4.45 12.46
CA VAL A 263 -22.17 4.66 11.01
C VAL A 263 -20.73 4.49 10.56
N ILE A 264 -19.75 4.98 11.32
CA ILE A 264 -18.32 4.76 11.02
C ILE A 264 -17.97 3.28 11.05
N GLU A 265 -18.38 2.55 12.09
CA GLU A 265 -18.16 1.09 12.19
C GLU A 265 -18.88 0.31 11.08
N MET A 266 -20.08 0.76 10.68
CA MET A 266 -20.84 0.17 9.58
C MET A 266 -20.12 0.34 8.24
N LEU A 267 -19.50 1.50 7.98
CA LEU A 267 -18.70 1.73 6.78
C LEU A 267 -17.49 0.77 6.70
N GLU A 268 -16.96 0.30 7.83
CA GLU A 268 -15.88 -0.71 7.83
C GLU A 268 -16.34 -2.08 7.32
N THR A 269 -17.65 -2.37 7.36
CA THR A 269 -18.20 -3.64 6.84
C THR A 269 -18.37 -3.65 5.33
N LEU A 270 -18.09 -2.53 4.66
CA LEU A 270 -18.25 -2.39 3.21
C LEU A 270 -16.95 -2.71 2.48
N SER A 271 -17.09 -3.51 1.43
CA SER A 271 -16.03 -3.92 0.51
C SER A 271 -16.02 -3.04 -0.73
N ASP A 272 -14.98 -3.11 -1.55
CA ASP A 272 -14.84 -2.27 -2.75
C ASP A 272 -15.91 -2.56 -3.85
N ASP A 273 -16.55 -3.73 -3.84
CA ASP A 273 -17.67 -4.04 -4.73
C ASP A 273 -19.01 -3.44 -4.27
N ASP A 274 -19.06 -2.94 -3.02
CA ASP A 274 -20.25 -2.32 -2.45
C ASP A 274 -20.32 -0.82 -2.82
N PHE A 275 -21.55 -0.31 -2.86
CA PHE A 275 -21.84 1.10 -3.14
C PHE A 275 -22.56 1.72 -1.96
N VAL A 276 -22.14 2.92 -1.58
CA VAL A 276 -22.68 3.59 -0.40
C VAL A 276 -22.85 5.09 -0.59
N ASN A 277 -23.88 5.64 0.06
CA ASN A 277 -23.97 7.06 0.35
C ASN A 277 -24.63 7.26 1.72
N VAL A 278 -24.38 8.42 2.34
CA VAL A 278 -24.91 8.76 3.66
C VAL A 278 -25.75 10.03 3.56
N VAL A 279 -26.99 9.92 4.01
CA VAL A 279 -28.00 10.98 4.00
C VAL A 279 -28.37 11.30 5.44
N SER A 280 -28.35 12.57 5.79
CA SER A 280 -28.91 13.06 7.06
C SER A 280 -30.27 13.68 6.80
N PHE A 281 -31.22 13.46 7.72
CA PHE A 281 -32.53 14.09 7.62
C PHE A 281 -32.98 14.67 8.97
N ASN A 282 -33.72 15.77 8.86
CA ASN A 282 -34.46 16.41 9.94
C ASN A 282 -35.79 16.92 9.36
N ASN A 283 -35.98 18.24 9.26
CA ASN A 283 -37.10 18.84 8.52
C ASN A 283 -36.98 18.62 7.01
N ASN A 284 -35.75 18.42 6.50
CA ASN A 284 -35.43 18.11 5.10
C ASN A 284 -34.37 17.00 5.05
N ALA A 285 -34.24 16.32 3.92
CA ALA A 285 -33.19 15.33 3.68
C ALA A 285 -32.07 15.93 2.81
N GLN A 286 -30.82 15.68 3.18
CA GLN A 286 -29.64 16.14 2.44
C GLN A 286 -28.49 15.14 2.56
N ASN A 287 -27.65 15.06 1.53
CA ASN A 287 -26.42 14.27 1.58
C ASN A 287 -25.47 14.87 2.63
N VAL A 288 -24.80 14.00 3.39
CA VAL A 288 -23.86 14.43 4.44
C VAL A 288 -22.56 14.95 3.85
N SER A 289 -22.17 14.43 2.69
CA SER A 289 -20.91 14.73 2.02
C SER A 289 -21.14 15.43 0.67
N CYS A 290 -20.07 15.64 -0.09
CA CYS A 290 -20.11 16.17 -1.46
C CYS A 290 -20.72 15.20 -2.48
N PHE A 291 -20.99 13.95 -2.11
CA PHE A 291 -21.51 12.94 -3.03
C PHE A 291 -23.02 13.08 -3.22
N ASN A 292 -23.44 13.19 -4.49
CA ASN A 292 -24.84 13.34 -4.89
C ASN A 292 -25.55 12.02 -5.24
N HIS A 293 -24.80 10.92 -5.27
CA HIS A 293 -25.24 9.59 -5.67
C HIS A 293 -24.47 8.53 -4.87
N LEU A 294 -24.84 7.26 -5.02
CA LEU A 294 -24.10 6.12 -4.44
C LEU A 294 -22.71 6.03 -5.07
N VAL A 295 -21.69 5.98 -4.21
CA VAL A 295 -20.29 5.89 -4.63
C VAL A 295 -19.71 4.54 -4.24
N GLN A 296 -18.70 4.08 -4.97
CA GLN A 296 -17.98 2.86 -4.60
C GLN A 296 -17.39 3.01 -3.20
N ALA A 297 -17.56 2.00 -2.35
CA ALA A 297 -17.10 1.99 -0.97
C ALA A 297 -15.58 1.70 -0.85
N ASN A 298 -14.78 2.35 -1.69
CA ASN A 298 -13.32 2.27 -1.63
C ASN A 298 -12.77 3.03 -0.41
N VAL A 299 -11.50 2.79 -0.07
CA VAL A 299 -10.83 3.38 1.11
C VAL A 299 -10.95 4.91 1.13
N ARG A 300 -10.77 5.58 -0.03
CA ARG A 300 -10.83 7.05 -0.15
C ARG A 300 -12.23 7.62 0.10
N ASN A 301 -13.24 7.05 -0.54
CA ASN A 301 -14.64 7.48 -0.41
C ASN A 301 -15.15 7.20 1.00
N LYS A 302 -14.81 6.05 1.59
CA LYS A 302 -15.13 5.73 2.98
C LYS A 302 -14.51 6.73 3.95
N LYS A 303 -13.23 7.08 3.78
CA LYS A 303 -12.57 8.13 4.59
C LYS A 303 -13.35 9.45 4.52
N LYS A 304 -13.73 9.89 3.31
CA LYS A 304 -14.48 11.14 3.14
C LYS A 304 -15.86 11.11 3.79
N LEU A 305 -16.56 9.97 3.71
CA LEU A 305 -17.84 9.77 4.38
C LEU A 305 -17.67 9.78 5.90
N LYS A 306 -16.65 9.11 6.45
CA LYS A 306 -16.34 9.09 7.90
C LYS A 306 -16.10 10.50 8.44
N GLU A 307 -15.30 11.31 7.73
CA GLU A 307 -15.04 12.72 8.08
C GLU A 307 -16.32 13.57 8.10
N ALA A 308 -17.19 13.37 7.10
CA ALA A 308 -18.44 14.12 6.98
C ALA A 308 -19.44 13.71 8.06
N VAL A 309 -19.52 12.42 8.39
CA VAL A 309 -20.37 11.88 9.47
C VAL A 309 -19.97 12.45 10.83
N TYR A 310 -18.66 12.61 11.08
CA TYR A 310 -18.18 13.18 12.34
C TYR A 310 -18.68 14.62 12.58
N LYS A 311 -18.90 15.38 11.49
CA LYS A 311 -19.33 16.79 11.49
C LYS A 311 -20.85 17.00 11.58
N ILE A 312 -21.67 15.93 11.53
CA ILE A 312 -23.14 16.04 11.57
C ILE A 312 -23.59 16.70 12.88
N SER A 313 -24.46 17.71 12.84
CA SER A 313 -25.06 18.32 14.03
C SER A 313 -26.57 18.11 14.10
N ALA A 314 -27.08 17.80 15.29
CA ALA A 314 -28.51 17.51 15.53
C ALA A 314 -29.31 18.79 15.76
N LYS A 315 -30.29 19.07 14.89
CA LYS A 315 -31.22 20.23 14.96
C LYS A 315 -32.51 19.93 14.19
N GLY A 316 -33.64 20.47 14.66
CA GLY A 316 -34.93 20.41 13.96
C GLY A 316 -35.83 19.26 14.43
N ILE A 317 -36.87 18.97 13.64
CA ILE A 317 -37.90 17.95 13.89
C ILE A 317 -37.62 16.75 12.98
N THR A 318 -38.06 15.56 13.37
CA THR A 318 -37.94 14.32 12.59
C THR A 318 -39.05 14.22 11.54
N ASP A 319 -38.70 14.07 10.26
CA ASP A 319 -39.64 13.78 9.15
C ASP A 319 -39.18 12.53 8.38
N TYR A 320 -39.73 11.37 8.75
CA TYR A 320 -39.43 10.10 8.07
C TYR A 320 -39.90 10.06 6.62
N LYS A 321 -40.99 10.75 6.28
CA LYS A 321 -41.53 10.71 4.92
C LYS A 321 -40.54 11.31 3.92
N LYS A 322 -39.98 12.47 4.25
CA LYS A 322 -38.95 13.11 3.41
C LYS A 322 -37.65 12.31 3.38
N GLY A 323 -37.22 11.79 4.54
CA GLY A 323 -36.03 10.94 4.63
C GLY A 323 -36.11 9.75 3.69
N PHE A 324 -37.19 8.96 3.76
CA PHE A 324 -37.38 7.79 2.90
C PHE A 324 -37.66 8.15 1.44
N SER A 325 -38.40 9.22 1.14
CA SER A 325 -38.63 9.64 -0.25
C SER A 325 -37.31 9.94 -0.97
N TYR A 326 -36.44 10.72 -0.33
CA TYR A 326 -35.11 11.02 -0.86
C TYR A 326 -34.23 9.77 -0.98
N ALA A 327 -34.35 8.85 -0.01
CA ALA A 327 -33.63 7.58 -0.04
C ALA A 327 -33.99 6.71 -1.24
N PHE A 328 -35.28 6.56 -1.53
CA PHE A 328 -35.73 5.81 -2.70
C PHE A 328 -35.31 6.50 -4.01
N GLU A 329 -35.36 7.83 -4.09
CA GLU A 329 -34.88 8.57 -5.27
C GLU A 329 -33.38 8.31 -5.55
N GLN A 330 -32.56 8.26 -4.50
CA GLN A 330 -31.14 7.90 -4.60
C GLN A 330 -30.94 6.46 -5.09
N LEU A 331 -31.71 5.51 -4.55
CA LEU A 331 -31.65 4.10 -4.94
C LEU A 331 -32.27 3.78 -6.31
N LEU A 332 -33.06 4.68 -6.89
CA LEU A 332 -33.63 4.52 -8.23
C LEU A 332 -32.80 5.21 -9.33
N ASN A 333 -31.75 5.95 -8.96
CA ASN A 333 -30.88 6.57 -9.95
C ASN A 333 -30.02 5.50 -10.66
N HIS A 334 -30.26 5.31 -11.97
CA HIS A 334 -29.57 4.35 -12.82
C HIS A 334 -28.48 4.96 -13.71
N SER A 335 -28.27 6.28 -13.66
CA SER A 335 -27.30 6.96 -14.54
C SER A 335 -25.84 6.77 -14.13
N VAL A 336 -25.60 6.17 -12.96
CA VAL A 336 -24.27 6.02 -12.34
C VAL A 336 -23.88 4.55 -12.22
N SER A 337 -22.58 4.28 -12.10
CA SER A 337 -22.07 2.93 -11.80
C SER A 337 -22.55 2.46 -10.43
N ARG A 338 -22.98 1.20 -10.32
CA ARG A 338 -23.58 0.61 -9.10
C ARG A 338 -23.22 -0.87 -8.96
N ALA A 339 -23.47 -1.45 -7.78
CA ALA A 339 -23.44 -2.90 -7.63
C ALA A 339 -24.67 -3.54 -8.30
N ASN A 340 -25.83 -2.88 -8.22
CA ASN A 340 -27.11 -3.34 -8.77
C ASN A 340 -27.49 -4.77 -8.34
N CYS A 341 -27.17 -5.10 -7.09
CA CYS A 341 -27.49 -6.35 -6.44
C CYS A 341 -28.41 -6.08 -5.24
N ASN A 342 -27.98 -6.36 -4.01
CA ASN A 342 -28.77 -6.08 -2.81
C ASN A 342 -29.02 -4.57 -2.64
N LYS A 343 -30.27 -4.12 -2.67
CA LYS A 343 -30.64 -2.71 -2.42
C LYS A 343 -31.14 -2.56 -0.99
N ILE A 344 -30.43 -1.79 -0.18
CA ILE A 344 -30.71 -1.69 1.25
C ILE A 344 -30.70 -0.25 1.75
N ILE A 345 -31.63 0.05 2.65
CA ILE A 345 -31.71 1.30 3.41
C ILE A 345 -31.49 0.97 4.88
N MET A 346 -30.55 1.66 5.53
CA MET A 346 -30.30 1.52 6.96
C MET A 346 -30.58 2.83 7.67
N LEU A 347 -31.56 2.84 8.58
CA LEU A 347 -31.96 4.01 9.37
C LEU A 347 -31.37 3.94 10.78
N PHE A 348 -30.64 4.97 11.19
CA PHE A 348 -30.18 5.19 12.56
C PHE A 348 -30.98 6.31 13.22
N THR A 349 -31.72 5.99 14.29
CA THR A 349 -32.62 6.92 15.01
C THR A 349 -32.73 6.52 16.48
N ASP A 350 -33.27 7.40 17.32
CA ASP A 350 -33.57 7.15 18.73
C ASP A 350 -35.02 6.71 18.96
N GLY A 351 -35.77 6.36 17.91
CA GLY A 351 -37.18 5.99 18.00
C GLY A 351 -38.06 6.94 17.19
N GLY A 352 -39.33 6.60 17.02
CA GLY A 352 -40.21 7.38 16.15
C GLY A 352 -41.68 7.11 16.41
N GLU A 353 -42.51 8.14 16.29
CA GLU A 353 -43.96 8.03 16.46
C GLU A 353 -44.68 7.65 15.15
N GLU A 354 -44.11 8.00 14.00
CA GLU A 354 -44.72 7.78 12.68
C GLU A 354 -44.12 6.58 11.92
N ARG A 355 -44.97 5.81 11.23
CA ARG A 355 -44.59 4.62 10.43
C ARG A 355 -44.28 4.89 8.95
N ALA A 356 -44.56 6.09 8.43
CA ALA A 356 -44.35 6.48 7.02
C ALA A 356 -44.91 5.47 5.97
N GLN A 357 -46.04 4.80 6.27
CA GLN A 357 -46.57 3.68 5.48
C GLN A 357 -46.82 4.04 4.01
N GLU A 358 -47.31 5.26 3.77
CA GLU A 358 -47.59 5.82 2.44
C GLU A 358 -46.38 5.77 1.51
N ILE A 359 -45.17 6.02 2.03
CA ILE A 359 -43.93 6.03 1.23
C ILE A 359 -43.54 4.61 0.83
N PHE A 360 -43.64 3.64 1.73
CA PHE A 360 -43.35 2.24 1.43
C PHE A 360 -44.33 1.64 0.43
N HIS A 361 -45.62 1.96 0.54
CA HIS A 361 -46.61 1.55 -0.47
C HIS A 361 -46.35 2.16 -1.85
N LYS A 362 -45.86 3.41 -1.90
CA LYS A 362 -45.58 4.08 -3.18
C LYS A 362 -44.29 3.57 -3.87
N TYR A 363 -43.21 3.41 -3.11
CA TYR A 363 -41.88 3.13 -3.68
C TYR A 363 -41.43 1.67 -3.60
N ASN A 364 -41.96 0.88 -2.67
CA ASN A 364 -41.46 -0.48 -2.37
C ASN A 364 -42.60 -1.51 -2.18
N GLU A 365 -43.65 -1.45 -2.99
CA GLU A 365 -44.77 -2.39 -2.93
C GLU A 365 -44.32 -3.86 -3.15
N ASP A 366 -43.40 -4.07 -4.09
CA ASP A 366 -42.79 -5.37 -4.40
C ASP A 366 -41.77 -5.85 -3.36
N LYS A 367 -41.40 -4.98 -2.39
CA LYS A 367 -40.41 -5.27 -1.34
C LYS A 367 -39.03 -5.65 -1.88
N LYS A 368 -38.58 -4.96 -2.93
CA LYS A 368 -37.24 -5.13 -3.55
C LYS A 368 -36.13 -4.47 -2.74
N VAL A 369 -36.47 -3.42 -2.00
CA VAL A 369 -35.53 -2.73 -1.11
C VAL A 369 -35.73 -3.24 0.31
N ARG A 370 -34.65 -3.66 0.97
CA ARG A 370 -34.69 -4.07 2.38
C ARG A 370 -34.45 -2.87 3.29
N VAL A 371 -35.22 -2.76 4.37
CA VAL A 371 -35.10 -1.63 5.31
C VAL A 371 -34.67 -2.15 6.68
N PHE A 372 -33.49 -1.73 7.13
CA PHE A 372 -32.98 -2.01 8.46
C PHE A 372 -33.13 -0.78 9.35
N THR A 373 -33.53 -0.98 10.59
CA THR A 373 -33.73 0.12 11.54
C THR A 373 -32.96 -0.12 12.82
N PHE A 374 -32.16 0.86 13.22
CA PHE A 374 -31.30 0.85 14.39
C PHE A 374 -31.83 1.85 15.42
N SER A 375 -32.23 1.34 16.59
CA SER A 375 -32.57 2.15 17.77
C SER A 375 -31.31 2.38 18.60
N VAL A 376 -30.82 3.61 18.65
CA VAL A 376 -29.51 3.91 19.25
C VAL A 376 -29.65 4.70 20.54
N GLY A 377 -28.85 4.33 21.55
CA GLY A 377 -28.81 4.98 22.84
C GLY A 377 -29.86 4.47 23.82
N GLN A 378 -29.76 4.95 25.06
CA GLN A 378 -30.79 4.73 26.08
C GLN A 378 -31.78 5.90 26.03
N HIS A 379 -32.99 5.62 25.55
CA HIS A 379 -34.06 6.60 25.38
C HIS A 379 -35.42 5.98 25.73
N ASN A 380 -36.40 6.85 25.95
CA ASN A 380 -37.77 6.46 26.27
C ASN A 380 -38.75 6.60 25.08
N TYR A 381 -38.26 6.96 23.90
CA TYR A 381 -39.08 7.06 22.69
C TYR A 381 -39.60 5.68 22.24
N ASP A 382 -40.75 5.69 21.55
CA ASP A 382 -41.38 4.47 21.06
C ASP A 382 -40.55 3.82 19.94
N LYS A 383 -40.34 2.51 20.09
CA LYS A 383 -39.59 1.65 19.17
C LYS A 383 -40.54 0.87 18.22
N GLY A 384 -41.83 0.82 18.53
CA GLY A 384 -42.81 0.04 17.78
C GLY A 384 -42.89 0.44 16.29
N PRO A 385 -42.93 1.74 15.94
CA PRO A 385 -42.98 2.16 14.53
C PRO A 385 -41.76 1.76 13.71
N ILE A 386 -40.55 1.90 14.25
CA ILE A 386 -39.32 1.52 13.54
C ILE A 386 -39.19 0.00 13.39
N GLN A 387 -39.60 -0.78 14.40
CA GLN A 387 -39.71 -2.24 14.30
C GLN A 387 -40.67 -2.64 13.18
N TRP A 388 -41.83 -1.99 13.09
CA TRP A 388 -42.80 -2.23 12.02
C TRP A 388 -42.22 -1.95 10.63
N MET A 389 -41.45 -0.86 10.46
CA MET A 389 -40.78 -0.55 9.19
C MET A 389 -39.81 -1.67 8.76
N ALA A 390 -39.02 -2.21 9.70
CA ALA A 390 -38.09 -3.29 9.40
C ALA A 390 -38.81 -4.59 9.00
N CYS A 391 -39.84 -5.00 9.77
CA CYS A 391 -40.60 -6.21 9.50
C CYS A 391 -41.38 -6.15 8.18
N GLU A 392 -41.99 -5.02 7.84
CA GLU A 392 -42.79 -4.87 6.62
C GLU A 392 -41.93 -5.01 5.34
N ASN A 393 -40.68 -4.55 5.41
CA ASN A 393 -39.74 -4.45 4.29
C ASN A 393 -38.65 -5.55 4.30
N LYS A 394 -38.91 -6.72 4.90
CA LYS A 394 -37.98 -7.88 4.93
C LYS A 394 -36.56 -7.55 5.42
N GLY A 395 -36.43 -6.56 6.30
CA GLY A 395 -35.18 -6.22 6.96
C GLY A 395 -35.14 -6.74 8.38
N TYR A 396 -34.41 -6.03 9.24
CA TYR A 396 -34.21 -6.43 10.63
C TYR A 396 -34.06 -5.23 11.55
N TYR A 397 -34.46 -5.42 12.80
CA TYR A 397 -34.39 -4.43 13.86
C TYR A 397 -33.20 -4.70 14.79
N TYR A 398 -32.42 -3.65 15.08
CA TYR A 398 -31.27 -3.73 15.98
C TYR A 398 -31.32 -2.64 17.06
N GLU A 399 -30.88 -2.98 18.28
CA GLU A 399 -30.74 -2.03 19.39
C GLU A 399 -29.28 -1.79 19.73
N ILE A 400 -28.84 -0.54 19.81
CA ILE A 400 -27.45 -0.18 20.16
C ILE A 400 -27.47 0.68 21.44
N PRO A 401 -27.47 0.07 22.63
CA PRO A 401 -27.52 0.84 23.88
C PRO A 401 -26.18 1.46 24.27
N SER A 402 -25.05 0.92 23.79
CA SER A 402 -23.70 1.30 24.22
C SER A 402 -22.66 1.04 23.13
N ILE A 403 -21.44 1.57 23.32
CA ILE A 403 -20.32 1.41 22.39
C ILE A 403 -19.95 -0.07 22.18
N GLY A 404 -19.99 -0.89 23.24
CA GLY A 404 -19.67 -2.32 23.15
C GLY A 404 -20.65 -3.10 22.27
N ALA A 405 -21.90 -2.65 22.15
CA ALA A 405 -22.92 -3.28 21.31
C ALA A 405 -22.77 -2.91 19.82
N ILE A 406 -22.11 -1.79 19.50
CA ILE A 406 -21.96 -1.31 18.12
C ILE A 406 -21.30 -2.38 17.26
N ARG A 407 -20.20 -2.96 17.74
CA ARG A 407 -19.38 -3.90 16.97
C ARG A 407 -20.15 -5.16 16.54
N ILE A 408 -21.06 -5.65 17.37
CA ILE A 408 -21.83 -6.87 17.09
C ILE A 408 -23.02 -6.55 16.17
N ASN A 409 -23.77 -5.50 16.47
CA ASN A 409 -25.02 -5.22 15.77
C ASN A 409 -24.80 -4.60 14.38
N THR A 410 -23.65 -3.96 14.14
CA THR A 410 -23.31 -3.40 12.83
C THR A 410 -22.84 -4.44 11.81
N GLN A 411 -22.64 -5.70 12.19
CA GLN A 411 -22.25 -6.79 11.28
C GLN A 411 -23.35 -7.84 11.04
N GLU A 412 -24.30 -7.99 11.98
CA GLU A 412 -25.35 -9.02 11.92
C GLU A 412 -26.31 -8.90 10.72
N TYR A 413 -26.37 -7.75 10.06
CA TYR A 413 -27.21 -7.59 8.87
C TYR A 413 -26.79 -8.52 7.72
N LEU A 414 -25.54 -8.97 7.70
CA LEU A 414 -25.04 -9.93 6.70
C LEU A 414 -25.78 -11.27 6.78
N ASP A 415 -26.23 -11.69 7.96
CA ASP A 415 -26.99 -12.93 8.12
C ASP A 415 -28.35 -12.86 7.39
N VAL A 416 -28.94 -11.67 7.31
CA VAL A 416 -30.18 -11.42 6.57
C VAL A 416 -29.92 -11.41 5.07
N LEU A 417 -28.82 -10.77 4.64
CA LEU A 417 -28.43 -10.73 3.23
C LEU A 417 -27.95 -12.09 2.69
N GLY A 418 -27.50 -12.99 3.57
CA GLY A 418 -27.10 -14.35 3.21
C GLY A 418 -28.27 -15.29 2.91
N ARG A 419 -29.50 -14.98 3.35
CA ARG A 419 -30.66 -15.89 3.21
C ARG A 419 -30.95 -16.32 1.76
N PRO A 420 -31.03 -15.40 0.77
CA PRO A 420 -31.25 -15.77 -0.63
C PRO A 420 -30.12 -16.62 -1.21
N MET A 421 -28.88 -16.37 -0.76
CA MET A 421 -27.69 -17.11 -1.18
C MET A 421 -27.75 -18.57 -0.70
N VAL A 422 -28.15 -18.82 0.55
CA VAL A 422 -28.35 -20.18 1.08
C VAL A 422 -29.43 -20.92 0.28
N LEU A 423 -30.52 -20.24 -0.07
CA LEU A 423 -31.62 -20.81 -0.84
C LEU A 423 -31.26 -21.13 -2.30
N ALA A 424 -30.26 -20.45 -2.87
CA ALA A 424 -29.72 -20.77 -4.20
C ALA A 424 -28.95 -22.10 -4.25
N GLY A 425 -28.58 -22.65 -3.09
CA GLY A 425 -27.93 -23.95 -2.95
C GLY A 425 -26.55 -23.99 -3.64
N GLU A 426 -26.27 -25.08 -4.37
CA GLU A 426 -24.96 -25.27 -5.03
C GLU A 426 -24.59 -24.15 -6.02
N LYS A 427 -25.56 -23.41 -6.57
CA LYS A 427 -25.27 -22.27 -7.47
C LYS A 427 -24.52 -21.14 -6.77
N ALA A 428 -24.75 -20.96 -5.48
CA ALA A 428 -24.08 -19.95 -4.66
C ALA A 428 -22.70 -20.37 -4.15
N LYS A 429 -22.32 -21.65 -4.29
CA LYS A 429 -21.01 -22.15 -3.86
C LYS A 429 -19.96 -21.89 -4.93
N GLN A 430 -19.64 -20.62 -5.13
CA GLN A 430 -18.58 -20.17 -6.02
C GLN A 430 -17.42 -19.65 -5.17
N VAL A 431 -16.20 -20.05 -5.53
CA VAL A 431 -15.01 -19.53 -4.84
C VAL A 431 -14.77 -18.11 -5.31
N GLN A 432 -14.74 -17.19 -4.37
CA GLN A 432 -14.40 -15.79 -4.62
C GLN A 432 -13.03 -15.49 -4.04
N TRP A 433 -12.25 -14.66 -4.71
CA TRP A 433 -10.94 -14.25 -4.24
C TRP A 433 -11.02 -12.82 -3.72
N THR A 434 -10.38 -12.56 -2.58
CA THR A 434 -10.32 -11.22 -2.01
C THR A 434 -9.32 -10.31 -2.72
N ASN A 435 -9.45 -9.01 -2.43
CA ASN A 435 -8.37 -8.04 -2.64
C ASN A 435 -7.13 -8.42 -1.79
N VAL A 436 -5.97 -7.88 -2.17
CA VAL A 436 -4.72 -8.08 -1.43
C VAL A 436 -4.83 -7.41 -0.06
N TYR A 437 -4.48 -8.14 1.01
CA TYR A 437 -4.43 -7.58 2.35
C TYR A 437 -3.26 -8.18 3.14
N LEU A 438 -2.94 -7.55 4.27
CA LEU A 438 -1.91 -8.05 5.18
C LEU A 438 -2.49 -9.12 6.10
N ASP A 439 -1.89 -10.31 6.08
CA ASP A 439 -2.31 -11.41 6.94
C ASP A 439 -2.27 -10.98 8.42
N ALA A 440 -3.33 -11.28 9.15
CA ALA A 440 -3.46 -10.99 10.58
C ALA A 440 -2.40 -11.70 11.42
N LEU A 441 -1.86 -12.79 10.89
CA LEU A 441 -0.78 -13.53 11.49
C LEU A 441 0.61 -12.97 11.12
N GLU A 442 0.75 -11.98 10.23
CA GLU A 442 2.04 -11.43 9.76
C GLU A 442 2.79 -12.32 8.74
N LEU A 443 2.10 -13.16 7.95
CA LEU A 443 2.73 -13.87 6.82
C LEU A 443 3.21 -12.92 5.72
N GLY A 444 2.53 -11.79 5.54
CA GLY A 444 2.78 -10.81 4.50
C GLY A 444 1.51 -10.46 3.72
N LEU A 445 1.67 -10.04 2.47
CA LEU A 445 0.54 -9.79 1.57
C LEU A 445 -0.05 -11.12 1.07
N VAL A 446 -1.35 -11.29 1.24
CA VAL A 446 -2.08 -12.50 0.86
C VAL A 446 -3.38 -12.16 0.13
N ILE A 447 -3.88 -13.13 -0.62
CA ILE A 447 -5.29 -13.20 -1.05
C ILE A 447 -5.93 -14.45 -0.47
N THR A 448 -7.23 -14.41 -0.22
CA THR A 448 -7.97 -15.54 0.34
C THR A 448 -9.06 -15.96 -0.62
N GLY A 449 -9.08 -17.26 -0.94
CA GLY A 449 -10.21 -17.89 -1.61
C GLY A 449 -11.29 -18.20 -0.57
N THR A 450 -12.52 -17.77 -0.80
CA THR A 450 -13.61 -17.87 0.18
C THR A 450 -14.75 -18.72 -0.37
N LEU A 451 -15.41 -19.47 0.51
CA LEU A 451 -16.56 -20.28 0.17
C LEU A 451 -17.54 -20.36 1.35
N PRO A 452 -18.83 -20.00 1.20
CA PRO A 452 -19.81 -20.14 2.27
C PRO A 452 -20.14 -21.61 2.57
N VAL A 453 -20.44 -21.87 3.84
CA VAL A 453 -20.88 -23.16 4.36
C VAL A 453 -22.32 -23.01 4.84
N PHE A 454 -23.22 -23.83 4.32
CA PHE A 454 -24.65 -23.69 4.61
C PHE A 454 -25.13 -24.58 5.75
N ASN A 455 -26.11 -24.10 6.51
CA ASN A 455 -26.75 -24.93 7.52
C ASN A 455 -27.85 -25.80 6.88
N LEU A 456 -27.52 -27.05 6.55
CA LEU A 456 -28.44 -27.98 5.90
C LEU A 456 -29.40 -28.70 6.87
N THR A 457 -29.44 -28.31 8.14
CA THR A 457 -30.38 -28.89 9.11
C THR A 457 -31.82 -28.50 8.76
N LYS A 458 -32.73 -29.48 8.88
CA LYS A 458 -34.16 -29.27 8.64
C LYS A 458 -34.85 -29.03 9.96
N GLU A 459 -35.66 -27.97 10.02
CA GLU A 459 -36.56 -27.73 11.14
C GLU A 459 -37.68 -28.78 11.19
N GLN A 460 -38.38 -28.88 12.32
CA GLN A 460 -39.51 -29.81 12.51
C GLN A 460 -40.64 -29.63 11.48
N ASN A 461 -40.74 -28.44 10.87
CA ASN A 461 -41.71 -28.10 9.83
C ASN A 461 -41.24 -28.44 8.40
N GLY A 462 -40.05 -29.05 8.24
CA GLY A 462 -39.48 -29.41 6.95
C GLY A 462 -38.81 -28.26 6.17
N LYS A 463 -38.82 -27.03 6.70
CA LYS A 463 -38.05 -25.89 6.18
C LYS A 463 -36.55 -26.10 6.48
N ILE A 464 -35.71 -25.71 5.52
CA ILE A 464 -34.25 -25.70 5.67
C ILE A 464 -33.85 -24.39 6.36
N ASN A 465 -32.89 -24.45 7.27
CA ASN A 465 -32.32 -23.26 7.89
C ASN A 465 -31.72 -22.32 6.84
N GLN A 466 -32.05 -21.03 6.92
CA GLN A 466 -31.68 -20.03 5.91
C GLN A 466 -30.41 -19.25 6.26
N LEU A 467 -29.67 -19.68 7.28
CA LEU A 467 -28.43 -19.06 7.73
C LEU A 467 -27.22 -19.87 7.26
N ILE A 468 -26.11 -19.16 7.06
CA ILE A 468 -24.80 -19.79 6.88
C ILE A 468 -24.29 -20.32 8.22
N LEU A 469 -23.56 -21.44 8.21
CA LEU A 469 -22.74 -21.85 9.35
C LEU A 469 -21.51 -20.95 9.47
N GLY A 470 -21.03 -20.47 8.33
CA GLY A 470 -19.91 -19.57 8.23
C GLY A 470 -19.25 -19.58 6.87
N VAL A 471 -18.04 -19.03 6.81
CA VAL A 471 -17.24 -18.94 5.58
C VAL A 471 -15.94 -19.68 5.78
N MET A 472 -15.53 -20.46 4.79
CA MET A 472 -14.21 -21.05 4.73
C MET A 472 -13.25 -20.20 3.92
N GLY A 473 -12.02 -20.06 4.40
CA GLY A 473 -10.93 -19.34 3.72
C GLY A 473 -9.70 -20.22 3.51
N VAL A 474 -9.02 -20.04 2.37
CA VAL A 474 -7.66 -20.54 2.12
C VAL A 474 -6.79 -19.43 1.58
N ASP A 475 -5.64 -19.22 2.20
CA ASP A 475 -4.72 -18.15 1.81
C ASP A 475 -3.76 -18.59 0.71
N VAL A 476 -3.43 -17.64 -0.15
CA VAL A 476 -2.34 -17.71 -1.14
C VAL A 476 -1.45 -16.49 -0.92
N SER A 477 -0.18 -16.75 -0.60
CA SER A 477 0.82 -15.70 -0.47
C SER A 477 1.15 -15.12 -1.83
N LEU A 478 1.33 -13.80 -1.90
CA LEU A 478 1.83 -13.16 -3.11
C LEU A 478 3.26 -13.62 -3.46
N GLU A 479 4.03 -14.13 -2.50
CA GLU A 479 5.33 -14.73 -2.76
C GLU A 479 5.23 -16.02 -3.57
N ASP A 480 4.19 -16.84 -3.35
CA ASP A 480 3.94 -18.05 -4.14
C ASP A 480 3.59 -17.69 -5.59
N ILE A 481 2.79 -16.64 -5.79
CA ILE A 481 2.45 -16.14 -7.13
C ILE A 481 3.69 -15.55 -7.82
N LYS A 482 4.57 -14.86 -7.08
CA LYS A 482 5.85 -14.35 -7.58
C LYS A 482 6.78 -15.49 -8.05
N LYS A 483 6.78 -16.65 -7.36
CA LYS A 483 7.55 -17.83 -7.80
C LYS A 483 7.07 -18.40 -9.14
N LEU A 484 5.79 -18.23 -9.48
CA LEU A 484 5.20 -18.63 -10.77
C LEU A 484 5.45 -17.61 -11.91
N THR A 485 5.98 -16.43 -11.59
CA THR A 485 6.24 -15.34 -12.55
C THR A 485 7.74 -15.01 -12.56
N PRO A 486 8.60 -15.92 -13.06
CA PRO A 486 10.04 -15.74 -13.01
C PRO A 486 10.49 -14.53 -13.82
N ARG A 487 11.30 -13.67 -13.19
CA ARG A 487 11.81 -12.43 -13.80
C ARG A 487 13.25 -12.51 -14.27
N PHE A 488 14.01 -13.53 -13.88
CA PHE A 488 15.47 -13.59 -14.10
C PHE A 488 15.88 -13.77 -15.57
N THR A 489 14.97 -14.21 -16.44
CA THR A 489 15.21 -14.22 -17.90
C THR A 489 14.83 -12.90 -18.56
N LEU A 490 14.14 -12.04 -17.82
CA LEU A 490 13.74 -10.71 -18.23
C LEU A 490 14.80 -9.73 -17.74
N CYS A 491 15.16 -8.74 -18.54
CA CYS A 491 15.97 -7.63 -18.03
C CYS A 491 15.27 -6.95 -16.82
N PRO A 492 15.96 -6.16 -15.99
CA PRO A 492 15.38 -5.47 -14.82
C PRO A 492 14.15 -4.60 -15.10
N ASN A 493 14.03 -4.08 -16.33
CA ASN A 493 12.90 -3.27 -16.73
C ASN A 493 11.69 -4.10 -17.21
N GLY A 494 11.81 -5.43 -17.24
CA GLY A 494 10.74 -6.36 -17.58
C GLY A 494 10.05 -6.89 -16.33
N TYR A 495 8.72 -6.84 -16.28
CA TYR A 495 7.96 -7.30 -15.11
C TYR A 495 6.56 -7.78 -15.48
N TYR A 496 6.06 -8.70 -14.65
CA TYR A 496 4.66 -9.10 -14.67
C TYR A 496 3.84 -8.21 -13.76
N PHE A 497 2.62 -7.92 -14.19
CA PHE A 497 1.60 -7.37 -13.33
C PHE A 497 0.27 -8.10 -13.53
N ALA A 498 -0.54 -8.17 -12.49
CA ALA A 498 -1.86 -8.78 -12.54
C ALA A 498 -2.88 -7.80 -12.00
N ILE A 499 -4.06 -7.75 -12.62
CA ILE A 499 -5.16 -6.89 -12.20
C ILE A 499 -6.43 -7.71 -11.94
N ASP A 500 -7.26 -7.18 -11.05
CA ASP A 500 -8.62 -7.65 -10.79
C ASP A 500 -9.64 -6.94 -11.71
N PRO A 501 -10.94 -7.32 -11.69
CA PRO A 501 -11.95 -6.68 -12.54
C PRO A 501 -12.35 -5.26 -12.07
N ASN A 502 -11.88 -4.83 -10.89
CA ASN A 502 -11.98 -3.45 -10.42
C ASN A 502 -10.79 -2.58 -10.90
N GLY A 503 -9.73 -3.21 -11.41
CA GLY A 503 -8.46 -2.62 -11.86
C GLY A 503 -7.40 -2.46 -10.77
N TYR A 504 -7.60 -3.03 -9.59
CA TYR A 504 -6.59 -3.13 -8.54
C TYR A 504 -5.50 -4.12 -8.90
N VAL A 505 -4.26 -3.80 -8.55
CA VAL A 505 -3.11 -4.66 -8.83
C VAL A 505 -2.99 -5.77 -7.77
N LEU A 506 -3.03 -7.01 -8.24
CA LEU A 506 -2.69 -8.20 -7.45
C LEU A 506 -1.18 -8.39 -7.34
N LEU A 507 -0.47 -8.15 -8.46
CA LEU A 507 0.97 -8.28 -8.56
C LEU A 507 1.50 -7.03 -9.26
N HIS A 508 2.45 -6.33 -8.65
CA HIS A 508 3.16 -5.21 -9.28
C HIS A 508 4.49 -4.94 -8.53
N PRO A 509 5.57 -4.50 -9.19
CA PRO A 509 6.81 -4.09 -8.51
C PRO A 509 6.58 -2.98 -7.47
N ASN A 510 5.73 -2.00 -7.78
CA ASN A 510 5.43 -0.87 -6.89
C ASN A 510 4.42 -1.19 -5.76
N LEU A 511 3.93 -2.43 -5.66
CA LEU A 511 3.03 -2.83 -4.58
C LEU A 511 3.86 -3.21 -3.33
N GLN A 512 3.85 -2.36 -2.31
CA GLN A 512 4.66 -2.53 -1.10
C GLN A 512 3.84 -2.73 0.19
N PRO A 513 4.28 -3.59 1.12
CA PRO A 513 3.68 -3.74 2.45
C PRO A 513 4.23 -2.68 3.41
N LYS A 514 3.80 -1.42 3.30
CA LYS A 514 4.38 -0.33 4.11
C LYS A 514 3.77 -0.20 5.52
N ASN A 515 2.58 -0.74 5.80
CA ASN A 515 1.93 -0.54 7.11
C ASN A 515 1.36 -1.81 7.78
N PRO A 516 2.08 -2.44 8.73
CA PRO A 516 1.71 -3.74 9.31
C PRO A 516 0.49 -3.70 10.27
N LYS A 517 -0.07 -2.52 10.57
CA LYS A 517 -1.08 -2.35 11.63
C LYS A 517 -2.51 -2.06 11.14
N SER A 518 -2.72 -1.83 9.84
CA SER A 518 -4.06 -1.51 9.32
C SER A 518 -4.87 -2.78 9.03
N GLN A 519 -6.18 -2.75 9.33
CA GLN A 519 -7.13 -3.79 8.93
C GLN A 519 -7.67 -3.58 7.51
N GLU A 520 -7.38 -2.42 6.90
CA GLU A 520 -7.83 -2.09 5.55
C GLU A 520 -7.07 -2.91 4.50
N PRO A 521 -7.75 -3.35 3.43
CA PRO A 521 -7.08 -4.01 2.31
C PRO A 521 -6.14 -3.04 1.59
N VAL A 522 -5.11 -3.58 0.95
CA VAL A 522 -4.11 -2.81 0.20
C VAL A 522 -4.59 -2.70 -1.25
N THR A 523 -5.50 -1.75 -1.51
CA THR A 523 -6.12 -1.53 -2.82
C THR A 523 -5.41 -0.44 -3.62
N LEU A 524 -4.32 -0.80 -4.29
CA LEU A 524 -3.62 0.06 -5.25
C LEU A 524 -4.16 -0.21 -6.66
N ASP A 525 -4.58 0.83 -7.39
CA ASP A 525 -5.01 0.72 -8.81
C ASP A 525 -3.78 0.67 -9.74
N PHE A 526 -3.89 0.00 -10.88
CA PHE A 526 -2.85 0.01 -11.92
C PHE A 526 -2.47 1.43 -12.37
N LEU A 527 -3.46 2.32 -12.53
CA LEU A 527 -3.22 3.72 -12.93
C LEU A 527 -2.62 4.58 -11.82
N ASP A 528 -2.59 4.06 -10.59
CA ASP A 528 -1.92 4.71 -9.46
C ASP A 528 -0.52 4.09 -9.23
N ALA A 529 -0.34 2.82 -9.58
CA ALA A 529 0.93 2.11 -9.49
C ALA A 529 1.94 2.56 -10.56
N GLU A 530 1.46 3.03 -11.71
CA GLU A 530 2.25 3.58 -12.79
C GLU A 530 1.78 4.99 -13.17
N LEU A 531 2.63 5.75 -13.88
CA LEU A 531 2.21 7.03 -14.46
C LEU A 531 1.07 6.82 -15.47
N GLU A 532 -0.04 7.53 -15.25
CA GLU A 532 -1.27 7.46 -16.04
C GLU A 532 -1.07 7.96 -17.47
N ASN A 533 -1.68 7.27 -18.43
CA ASN A 533 -1.68 7.61 -19.86
C ASN A 533 -2.97 7.06 -20.49
N ASP A 534 -3.57 7.78 -21.44
CA ASP A 534 -4.78 7.37 -22.17
C ASP A 534 -4.66 5.96 -22.77
N ILE A 535 -3.47 5.60 -23.27
CA ILE A 535 -3.21 4.25 -23.82
C ILE A 535 -3.25 3.19 -22.70
N LYS A 536 -2.73 3.50 -21.51
CA LYS A 536 -2.77 2.60 -20.35
C LYS A 536 -4.20 2.43 -19.81
N VAL A 537 -5.02 3.47 -19.89
CA VAL A 537 -6.46 3.39 -19.57
C VAL A 537 -7.17 2.43 -20.52
N GLU A 538 -6.85 2.47 -21.82
CA GLU A 538 -7.37 1.52 -22.81
C GLU A 538 -6.94 0.07 -22.51
N ILE A 539 -5.65 -0.14 -22.21
CA ILE A 539 -5.11 -1.47 -21.86
C ILE A 539 -5.81 -2.01 -20.60
N ARG A 540 -5.89 -1.20 -19.54
CA ARG A 540 -6.58 -1.56 -18.29
C ARG A 540 -8.03 -1.98 -18.55
N LYS A 541 -8.76 -1.22 -19.39
CA LYS A 541 -10.14 -1.55 -19.73
C LYS A 541 -10.24 -2.91 -20.44
N LYS A 542 -9.41 -3.15 -21.47
CA LYS A 542 -9.40 -4.42 -22.20
C LYS A 542 -9.06 -5.62 -21.32
N MET A 543 -8.13 -5.44 -20.38
CA MET A 543 -7.77 -6.47 -19.41
C MET A 543 -8.92 -6.77 -18.43
N ILE A 544 -9.64 -5.74 -17.95
CA ILE A 544 -10.84 -5.91 -17.09
C ILE A 544 -11.95 -6.66 -17.84
N ASP A 545 -12.11 -6.38 -19.13
CA ASP A 545 -13.10 -7.07 -19.98
C ASP A 545 -12.68 -8.52 -20.33
N GLY A 546 -11.48 -8.94 -19.93
CA GLY A 546 -10.96 -10.30 -20.13
C GLY A 546 -10.41 -10.55 -21.54
N GLU A 547 -10.09 -9.51 -22.30
CA GLU A 547 -9.51 -9.63 -23.64
C GLU A 547 -8.00 -9.93 -23.56
N SER A 548 -7.47 -10.65 -24.56
CA SER A 548 -6.02 -10.82 -24.74
C SER A 548 -5.51 -9.87 -25.82
N GLY A 549 -4.34 -9.28 -25.63
CA GLY A 549 -3.78 -8.32 -26.57
C GLY A 549 -2.31 -8.00 -26.36
N GLU A 550 -1.76 -7.26 -27.32
CA GLU A 550 -0.41 -6.73 -27.27
C GLU A 550 -0.42 -5.28 -27.77
N LYS A 551 0.35 -4.41 -27.12
CA LYS A 551 0.48 -3.01 -27.48
C LYS A 551 1.89 -2.50 -27.20
N THR A 552 2.52 -1.92 -28.21
CA THR A 552 3.82 -1.24 -28.08
C THR A 552 3.61 0.26 -28.22
N PHE A 553 4.16 1.03 -27.27
CA PHE A 553 4.09 2.49 -27.27
C PHE A 553 5.20 3.09 -26.39
N GLU A 554 5.52 4.35 -26.65
CA GLU A 554 6.44 5.13 -25.82
C GLU A 554 5.69 5.69 -24.60
N THR A 555 6.26 5.50 -23.40
CA THR A 555 5.68 5.96 -22.15
C THR A 555 6.75 6.49 -21.22
N LEU A 556 6.34 7.38 -20.33
CA LEU A 556 7.15 7.83 -19.20
C LEU A 556 7.24 6.70 -18.16
N VAL A 557 8.45 6.41 -17.71
CA VAL A 557 8.76 5.42 -16.69
C VAL A 557 9.35 6.14 -15.50
N LYS A 558 8.69 6.00 -14.35
CA LYS A 558 9.18 6.55 -13.09
C LYS A 558 10.36 5.71 -12.60
N SER A 559 11.43 6.38 -12.21
CA SER A 559 12.62 5.74 -11.65
C SER A 559 12.35 5.12 -10.27
N GLN A 560 13.12 4.09 -9.91
CA GLN A 560 12.98 3.36 -8.64
C GLN A 560 13.21 4.25 -7.41
N ASP A 561 14.09 5.25 -7.52
CA ASP A 561 14.38 6.22 -6.48
C ASP A 561 13.46 7.44 -6.50
N GLU A 562 12.44 7.44 -7.36
CA GLU A 562 11.38 8.44 -7.43
C GLU A 562 11.86 9.88 -7.75
N ARG A 563 13.10 10.05 -8.22
CA ARG A 563 13.69 11.35 -8.58
C ARG A 563 13.64 11.67 -10.07
N TYR A 564 13.62 10.65 -10.92
CA TYR A 564 13.73 10.80 -12.38
C TYR A 564 12.53 10.18 -13.11
N ILE A 565 12.29 10.65 -14.32
CA ILE A 565 11.39 10.05 -15.29
C ILE A 565 12.17 9.86 -16.60
N ASP A 566 12.19 8.64 -17.10
CA ASP A 566 12.82 8.30 -18.38
C ASP A 566 11.73 7.97 -19.43
N LYS A 567 11.95 8.37 -20.69
CA LYS A 567 11.09 7.99 -21.82
C LYS A 567 11.51 6.58 -22.28
N GLY A 568 10.60 5.62 -22.23
CA GLY A 568 10.88 4.23 -22.58
C GLY A 568 9.85 3.66 -23.54
N ASN A 569 10.31 2.97 -24.59
CA ASN A 569 9.44 2.21 -25.48
C ASN A 569 9.12 0.83 -24.87
N ARG A 570 7.86 0.63 -24.49
CA ARG A 570 7.38 -0.55 -23.76
C ARG A 570 6.37 -1.32 -24.60
N THR A 571 6.49 -2.65 -24.56
CA THR A 571 5.50 -3.58 -25.10
C THR A 571 4.76 -4.24 -23.96
N TYR A 572 3.46 -4.00 -23.87
CA TYR A 572 2.54 -4.62 -22.93
C TYR A 572 1.85 -5.79 -23.64
N THR A 573 1.92 -6.98 -23.06
CA THR A 573 1.19 -8.18 -23.53
C THR A 573 0.36 -8.72 -22.39
N TRP A 574 -0.92 -9.00 -22.62
CA TRP A 574 -1.84 -9.43 -21.57
C TRP A 574 -2.79 -10.55 -22.01
N THR A 575 -3.25 -11.33 -21.03
CA THR A 575 -4.25 -12.40 -21.21
C THR A 575 -5.08 -12.58 -19.94
N ALA A 576 -6.28 -13.14 -20.07
CA ALA A 576 -7.07 -13.56 -18.91
C ALA A 576 -6.49 -14.83 -18.27
N VAL A 577 -6.57 -14.92 -16.94
CA VAL A 577 -6.31 -16.16 -16.19
C VAL A 577 -7.60 -16.94 -16.17
N ASN A 578 -7.66 -18.03 -16.94
CA ASN A 578 -8.88 -18.83 -17.01
C ASN A 578 -9.23 -19.43 -15.64
N GLY A 579 -10.52 -19.48 -15.32
CA GLY A 579 -11.02 -20.00 -14.04
C GLY A 579 -11.02 -19.00 -12.89
N THR A 580 -10.56 -17.76 -13.10
CA THR A 580 -10.71 -16.63 -12.18
C THR A 580 -11.04 -15.34 -12.94
N ASP A 581 -11.29 -14.25 -12.21
CA ASP A 581 -11.57 -12.93 -12.78
C ASP A 581 -10.29 -12.08 -12.97
N TYR A 582 -9.12 -12.67 -12.78
CA TYR A 582 -7.83 -11.97 -12.89
C TYR A 582 -7.34 -11.92 -14.34
N SER A 583 -6.69 -10.82 -14.71
CA SER A 583 -5.92 -10.71 -15.95
C SER A 583 -4.44 -10.51 -15.63
N LEU A 584 -3.57 -11.22 -16.35
CA LEU A 584 -2.12 -11.15 -16.21
C LEU A 584 -1.52 -10.46 -17.42
N ALA A 585 -0.55 -9.58 -17.18
CA ALA A 585 0.22 -8.90 -18.20
C ALA A 585 1.72 -8.96 -17.92
N LEU A 586 2.49 -8.76 -18.99
CA LEU A 586 3.94 -8.66 -19.00
C LEU A 586 4.33 -7.40 -19.76
N VAL A 587 5.22 -6.62 -19.15
CA VAL A 587 5.85 -5.44 -19.75
C VAL A 587 7.27 -5.83 -20.12
N LEU A 588 7.65 -5.60 -21.38
CA LEU A 588 9.04 -5.73 -21.83
C LEU A 588 9.48 -4.48 -22.62
N PRO A 589 10.71 -4.00 -22.43
CA PRO A 589 11.34 -3.12 -23.40
C PRO A 589 11.74 -3.88 -24.67
N SER A 590 11.81 -3.16 -25.79
CA SER A 590 12.16 -3.74 -27.10
C SER A 590 13.51 -4.46 -27.14
N TYR A 591 14.47 -4.05 -26.31
CA TYR A 591 15.80 -4.67 -26.22
C TYR A 591 15.86 -5.95 -25.35
N SER A 592 14.75 -6.33 -24.70
CA SER A 592 14.66 -7.49 -23.78
C SER A 592 13.97 -8.71 -24.37
N PHE A 593 13.66 -8.69 -25.66
CA PHE A 593 13.12 -9.86 -26.37
C PHE A 593 14.13 -11.01 -26.48
N TYR A 594 15.40 -10.80 -26.12
CA TYR A 594 16.42 -11.82 -26.09
C TYR A 594 17.15 -11.80 -24.75
N TYR A 595 17.60 -12.97 -24.30
CA TYR A 595 18.39 -13.12 -23.10
C TYR A 595 19.54 -14.10 -23.31
N ILE A 596 20.54 -14.00 -22.43
CA ILE A 596 21.72 -14.86 -22.45
C ILE A 596 21.45 -16.09 -21.58
N LYS A 597 21.54 -17.28 -22.16
CA LYS A 597 21.55 -18.54 -21.44
C LYS A 597 22.93 -19.15 -21.47
N ALA A 598 23.52 -19.35 -20.30
CA ALA A 598 24.83 -19.95 -20.18
C ALA A 598 24.82 -21.41 -20.67
N LYS A 599 25.93 -21.83 -21.28
CA LYS A 599 26.02 -23.10 -21.99
C LYS A 599 27.05 -24.02 -21.32
N ILE A 600 26.68 -25.27 -21.05
CA ILE A 600 27.61 -26.32 -20.62
C ILE A 600 27.67 -27.37 -21.73
N GLU A 601 28.60 -27.23 -22.67
CA GLU A 601 28.87 -28.26 -23.69
C GLU A 601 30.23 -28.97 -23.51
N GLU A 602 31.13 -28.43 -22.69
CA GLU A 602 32.41 -29.09 -22.40
C GLU A 602 32.20 -30.30 -21.47
N PRO A 603 33.01 -31.38 -21.58
CA PRO A 603 32.94 -32.51 -20.67
C PRO A 603 33.04 -32.02 -19.23
N ILE A 604 32.22 -32.60 -18.34
CA ILE A 604 31.95 -32.11 -16.97
C ILE A 604 33.21 -31.66 -16.22
N THR A 605 34.35 -32.31 -16.43
CA THR A 605 35.65 -31.98 -15.83
C THR A 605 36.31 -30.69 -16.34
N GLN A 606 36.27 -30.38 -17.64
CA GLN A 606 36.85 -29.15 -18.22
C GLN A 606 35.97 -27.94 -17.92
N ALA A 607 34.65 -28.10 -18.07
CA ALA A 607 33.67 -27.13 -17.58
C ALA A 607 33.88 -26.88 -16.07
N ARG A 608 34.09 -27.94 -15.27
CA ARG A 608 34.39 -27.80 -13.83
C ARG A 608 35.59 -26.92 -13.59
N CYS A 609 36.73 -27.15 -14.25
CA CYS A 609 37.93 -26.35 -14.01
C CYS A 609 37.71 -24.87 -14.34
N LYS A 610 37.05 -24.56 -15.47
CA LYS A 610 36.77 -23.19 -15.90
C LYS A 610 35.78 -22.47 -14.99
N TYR A 611 34.72 -23.15 -14.55
CA TYR A 611 33.76 -22.59 -13.59
C TYR A 611 34.29 -22.55 -12.16
N TYR A 612 35.19 -23.45 -11.78
CA TYR A 612 35.89 -23.41 -10.50
C TYR A 612 36.85 -22.23 -10.44
N GLU A 613 37.59 -21.97 -11.53
CA GLU A 613 38.40 -20.76 -11.70
C GLU A 613 37.53 -19.50 -11.60
N HIS A 614 36.34 -19.48 -12.22
CA HIS A 614 35.41 -18.37 -12.06
C HIS A 614 34.84 -18.25 -10.63
N SER A 615 34.59 -19.36 -9.93
CA SER A 615 34.11 -19.36 -8.55
C SER A 615 35.15 -18.85 -7.57
N GLU A 616 36.44 -19.10 -7.83
CA GLU A 616 37.55 -18.55 -7.03
C GLU A 616 37.59 -17.01 -7.08
N THR A 617 37.17 -16.42 -8.21
CA THR A 617 37.09 -14.95 -8.35
C THR A 617 36.09 -14.28 -7.41
N LEU A 618 35.15 -15.05 -6.84
CA LEU A 618 34.14 -14.57 -5.91
C LEU A 618 34.61 -14.65 -4.44
N LYS A 619 35.81 -15.18 -4.18
CA LYS A 619 36.34 -15.32 -2.81
C LYS A 619 36.90 -14.00 -2.30
N LEU A 620 36.63 -13.71 -1.02
CA LEU A 620 37.07 -12.50 -0.32
C LEU A 620 38.59 -12.26 -0.40
N ASP A 621 39.37 -13.34 -0.37
CA ASP A 621 40.84 -13.28 -0.44
C ASP A 621 41.37 -12.67 -1.75
N HIS A 622 40.58 -12.73 -2.83
CA HIS A 622 40.97 -12.24 -4.15
C HIS A 622 40.44 -10.82 -4.45
N PHE A 623 39.75 -10.17 -3.50
CA PHE A 623 39.16 -8.84 -3.72
C PHE A 623 40.19 -7.73 -3.95
N ASP A 624 41.43 -7.93 -3.50
CA ASP A 624 42.51 -6.96 -3.72
C ASP A 624 42.87 -6.85 -5.22
N GLU A 625 42.72 -7.95 -5.98
CA GLU A 625 43.01 -7.98 -7.42
C GLU A 625 41.74 -7.89 -8.27
N ALA A 626 40.66 -8.59 -7.87
CA ALA A 626 39.41 -8.68 -8.63
C ALA A 626 38.42 -7.52 -8.36
N GLY A 627 38.64 -6.75 -7.29
CA GLY A 627 37.70 -5.77 -6.76
C GLY A 627 36.70 -6.35 -5.75
N TYR A 628 36.05 -5.48 -4.98
CA TYR A 628 35.03 -5.88 -4.01
C TYR A 628 33.78 -6.37 -4.75
N THR A 629 33.38 -7.63 -4.50
CA THR A 629 32.30 -8.29 -5.23
C THR A 629 31.08 -8.51 -4.36
N PHE A 630 29.92 -8.09 -4.85
CA PHE A 630 28.59 -8.38 -4.29
C PHE A 630 27.86 -9.40 -5.15
N ILE A 631 27.01 -10.20 -4.51
CA ILE A 631 26.10 -11.14 -5.17
C ILE A 631 24.64 -10.86 -4.77
N ALA A 632 23.74 -10.88 -5.73
CA ALA A 632 22.33 -10.64 -5.53
C ALA A 632 21.69 -11.76 -4.68
N PRO A 633 20.92 -11.45 -3.62
CA PRO A 633 20.31 -12.42 -2.69
C PRO A 633 19.10 -13.16 -3.29
N ARG A 634 19.35 -13.96 -4.33
CA ARG A 634 18.35 -14.76 -5.04
C ARG A 634 18.24 -16.16 -4.45
N GLU A 635 17.11 -16.83 -4.69
CA GLU A 635 16.88 -18.23 -4.28
C GLU A 635 17.57 -19.17 -5.30
N TYR A 636 18.92 -19.19 -5.29
CA TYR A 636 19.72 -20.01 -6.21
C TYR A 636 19.50 -21.51 -5.96
N CYS A 637 19.47 -21.88 -4.68
CA CYS A 637 19.30 -23.24 -4.17
C CYS A 637 18.44 -23.20 -2.91
N ASN A 638 17.66 -24.24 -2.66
CA ASN A 638 16.76 -24.29 -1.49
C ASN A 638 17.51 -24.25 -0.14
N ASP A 639 18.76 -24.74 -0.10
CA ASP A 639 19.54 -24.87 1.12
C ASP A 639 20.26 -23.56 1.50
N VAL A 640 20.45 -22.63 0.55
CA VAL A 640 21.13 -21.36 0.79
C VAL A 640 20.11 -20.30 1.16
N LYS A 641 20.05 -19.96 2.45
CA LYS A 641 19.13 -18.93 2.97
C LYS A 641 19.58 -17.53 2.54
N LYS A 642 18.61 -16.68 2.21
CA LYS A 642 18.84 -15.25 2.00
C LYS A 642 19.21 -14.59 3.33
N SER A 643 20.27 -13.82 3.37
CA SER A 643 20.66 -12.98 4.52
C SER A 643 20.66 -11.51 4.11
N GLU A 644 20.42 -10.62 5.08
CA GLU A 644 20.51 -9.16 4.86
C GLU A 644 21.97 -8.72 4.67
N ASN A 645 22.90 -9.40 5.35
CA ASN A 645 24.33 -9.18 5.16
C ASN A 645 24.82 -9.94 3.92
N ASN A 646 25.29 -9.19 2.90
CA ASN A 646 25.76 -9.76 1.64
C ASN A 646 27.02 -10.61 1.80
N THR A 647 27.94 -10.21 2.67
CA THR A 647 29.20 -10.93 2.88
C THR A 647 28.95 -12.33 3.44
N GLU A 648 28.00 -12.44 4.37
CA GLU A 648 27.54 -13.74 4.89
C GLU A 648 26.89 -14.58 3.79
N PHE A 649 26.03 -13.96 2.97
CA PHE A 649 25.37 -14.64 1.88
C PHE A 649 26.38 -15.18 0.85
N LEU A 650 27.38 -14.37 0.48
CA LEU A 650 28.43 -14.73 -0.46
C LEU A 650 29.30 -15.89 0.06
N LEU A 651 29.64 -15.87 1.35
CA LEU A 651 30.38 -16.97 1.99
C LEU A 651 29.59 -18.27 1.96
N ASN A 652 28.30 -18.22 2.34
CA ASN A 652 27.42 -19.39 2.30
C ASN A 652 27.23 -19.93 0.89
N PHE A 653 27.12 -19.03 -0.11
CA PHE A 653 27.02 -19.39 -1.51
C PHE A 653 28.30 -20.07 -2.02
N ASN A 654 29.47 -19.47 -1.77
CA ASN A 654 30.76 -20.05 -2.19
C ASN A 654 31.03 -21.38 -1.50
N GLU A 655 30.75 -21.50 -0.20
CA GLU A 655 30.89 -22.77 0.53
C GLU A 655 29.96 -23.86 -0.05
N PHE A 656 28.75 -23.48 -0.46
CA PHE A 656 27.83 -24.41 -1.09
C PHE A 656 28.36 -24.91 -2.44
N ILE A 657 28.91 -24.02 -3.28
CA ILE A 657 29.48 -24.38 -4.59
C ILE A 657 30.78 -25.19 -4.45
N ASP A 658 31.58 -24.95 -3.41
CA ASP A 658 32.77 -25.75 -3.11
C ASP A 658 32.41 -27.18 -2.67
N ARG A 659 31.28 -27.35 -1.95
CA ARG A 659 30.81 -28.67 -1.46
C ARG A 659 29.98 -29.44 -2.49
N ASN A 660 29.13 -28.76 -3.24
CA ASN A 660 28.13 -29.34 -4.13
C ASN A 660 28.39 -28.95 -5.59
N THR A 661 28.08 -29.86 -6.51
CA THR A 661 28.12 -29.50 -7.93
C THR A 661 26.99 -28.52 -8.29
N PRO A 662 27.24 -27.50 -9.13
CA PRO A 662 26.21 -26.56 -9.61
C PRO A 662 25.01 -27.21 -10.31
N SER A 663 25.15 -28.48 -10.72
CA SER A 663 24.10 -29.30 -11.34
C SER A 663 23.26 -30.12 -10.34
N SER A 664 23.31 -29.80 -9.05
CA SER A 664 22.53 -30.52 -8.04
C SER A 664 21.02 -30.32 -8.27
N PRO A 665 20.18 -31.34 -7.99
CA PRO A 665 18.73 -31.25 -8.19
C PRO A 665 18.04 -30.27 -7.23
N SER A 666 18.75 -29.77 -6.21
CA SER A 666 18.24 -28.78 -5.25
C SER A 666 18.44 -27.32 -5.68
N CYS A 667 19.03 -27.08 -6.86
CA CYS A 667 19.39 -25.76 -7.37
C CYS A 667 18.79 -25.46 -8.74
N ASN A 668 18.57 -24.18 -9.02
CA ASN A 668 18.30 -23.72 -10.39
C ASN A 668 19.64 -23.59 -11.14
N THR A 669 19.94 -24.58 -11.97
CA THR A 669 21.19 -24.67 -12.72
C THR A 669 21.45 -23.42 -13.56
N ASP A 670 20.44 -22.94 -14.30
CA ASP A 670 20.60 -21.84 -15.25
C ASP A 670 20.99 -20.54 -14.55
N MET A 671 20.43 -20.28 -13.36
CA MET A 671 20.77 -19.11 -12.55
C MET A 671 22.20 -19.18 -12.01
N VAL A 672 22.60 -20.31 -11.42
CA VAL A 672 23.93 -20.49 -10.83
C VAL A 672 25.01 -20.39 -11.90
N ILE A 673 24.82 -21.06 -13.03
CA ILE A 673 25.81 -21.04 -14.12
C ILE A 673 25.90 -19.65 -14.75
N ARG A 674 24.79 -18.90 -14.85
CA ARG A 674 24.82 -17.53 -15.35
C ARG A 674 25.64 -16.61 -14.44
N VAL A 675 25.49 -16.71 -13.12
CA VAL A 675 26.33 -15.98 -12.15
C VAL A 675 27.81 -16.29 -12.36
N LEU A 676 28.17 -17.58 -12.46
CA LEU A 676 29.57 -17.97 -12.64
C LEU A 676 30.16 -17.49 -13.97
N LEU A 677 29.36 -17.43 -15.03
CA LEU A 677 29.77 -16.89 -16.32
C LEU A 677 30.01 -15.36 -16.23
N ASP A 678 29.08 -14.63 -15.62
CA ASP A 678 29.21 -13.19 -15.41
C ASP A 678 30.41 -12.86 -14.49
N ALA A 679 30.71 -13.71 -13.50
CA ALA A 679 31.88 -13.59 -12.64
C ALA A 679 33.18 -13.66 -13.46
N GLY A 680 33.28 -14.62 -14.39
CA GLY A 680 34.44 -14.73 -15.29
C GLY A 680 34.63 -13.50 -16.16
N PHE A 681 33.55 -12.95 -16.74
CA PHE A 681 33.63 -11.79 -17.65
C PHE A 681 33.99 -10.49 -16.91
N THR A 682 33.40 -10.28 -15.74
CA THR A 682 33.71 -9.12 -14.91
C THR A 682 35.12 -9.21 -14.32
N ASN A 683 35.64 -10.42 -14.09
CA ASN A 683 37.03 -10.62 -13.69
C ASN A 683 38.04 -10.29 -14.79
N ASP A 684 37.78 -10.73 -16.02
CA ASP A 684 38.61 -10.42 -17.19
C ASP A 684 38.74 -8.89 -17.37
N LEU A 685 37.63 -8.16 -17.21
CA LEU A 685 37.65 -6.69 -17.24
C LEU A 685 38.50 -6.07 -16.12
N ALA A 686 38.28 -6.49 -14.88
CA ALA A 686 39.01 -5.93 -13.73
C ALA A 686 40.53 -6.19 -13.84
N GLN A 687 40.91 -7.43 -14.14
CA GLN A 687 42.29 -7.88 -14.17
C GLN A 687 43.05 -7.41 -15.41
N ASN A 688 42.44 -7.49 -16.59
CA ASN A 688 43.17 -7.18 -17.84
C ASN A 688 43.06 -5.73 -18.28
N TYR A 689 42.09 -4.97 -17.77
CA TYR A 689 41.88 -3.58 -18.13
C TYR A 689 42.04 -2.64 -16.94
N TRP A 690 41.17 -2.71 -15.93
CA TRP A 690 41.15 -1.74 -14.81
C TRP A 690 42.44 -1.71 -13.99
N SER A 691 43.05 -2.86 -13.71
CA SER A 691 44.32 -2.96 -12.98
C SER A 691 45.49 -2.21 -13.65
N LYS A 692 45.40 -1.97 -14.97
CA LYS A 692 46.44 -1.29 -15.77
C LYS A 692 46.18 0.20 -15.93
N LEU A 693 45.02 0.70 -15.48
CA LEU A 693 44.60 2.09 -15.65
C LEU A 693 44.75 2.86 -14.34
N SER A 694 45.56 3.91 -14.36
CA SER A 694 45.58 4.95 -13.33
C SER A 694 45.16 6.28 -13.97
N LEU A 695 43.93 6.72 -13.68
CA LEU A 695 43.37 7.95 -14.23
C LEU A 695 43.08 8.94 -13.10
N ASP A 696 43.60 10.16 -13.23
CA ASP A 696 43.32 11.26 -12.30
C ASP A 696 41.85 11.67 -12.39
N GLY A 697 41.18 11.81 -11.24
CA GLY A 697 39.76 12.22 -11.15
C GLY A 697 38.74 11.08 -11.11
N VAL A 698 39.17 9.82 -11.18
CA VAL A 698 38.30 8.63 -11.01
C VAL A 698 38.48 8.04 -9.62
N VAL A 699 37.40 8.00 -8.83
CA VAL A 699 37.39 7.48 -7.46
C VAL A 699 37.16 5.97 -7.43
N ALA A 700 36.20 5.50 -8.24
CA ALA A 700 35.83 4.09 -8.31
C ALA A 700 35.37 3.72 -9.73
N GLN A 701 35.55 2.46 -10.08
CA GLN A 701 35.03 1.83 -11.29
C GLN A 701 34.12 0.68 -10.87
N PHE A 702 32.99 0.51 -11.54
CA PHE A 702 32.08 -0.57 -11.20
C PHE A 702 31.42 -1.20 -12.42
N VAL A 703 31.03 -2.45 -12.26
CA VAL A 703 30.20 -3.18 -13.20
C VAL A 703 29.10 -3.88 -12.45
N VAL A 704 27.87 -3.68 -12.91
CA VAL A 704 26.68 -4.38 -12.43
C VAL A 704 26.19 -5.26 -13.58
N THR A 705 25.94 -6.54 -13.34
CA THR A 705 25.51 -7.48 -14.37
C THR A 705 24.08 -7.96 -14.14
N ASP A 706 23.43 -8.39 -15.21
CA ASP A 706 22.09 -9.01 -15.18
C ASP A 706 22.06 -10.33 -14.38
N GLY A 707 23.18 -11.06 -14.33
CA GLY A 707 23.33 -12.28 -13.54
C GLY A 707 23.31 -12.07 -12.02
N GLY A 708 23.38 -10.82 -11.54
CA GLY A 708 23.32 -10.51 -10.12
C GLY A 708 24.68 -10.25 -9.47
N ILE A 709 25.71 -9.94 -10.25
CA ILE A 709 27.04 -9.59 -9.73
C ILE A 709 27.24 -8.08 -9.85
N THR A 710 27.70 -7.48 -8.75
CA THR A 710 28.24 -6.11 -8.76
C THR A 710 29.69 -6.15 -8.32
N ARG A 711 30.61 -5.60 -9.12
CA ARG A 711 32.02 -5.43 -8.74
C ARG A 711 32.38 -3.97 -8.66
N VAL A 712 33.10 -3.60 -7.60
CA VAL A 712 33.61 -2.25 -7.37
C VAL A 712 35.13 -2.30 -7.21
N PHE A 713 35.84 -1.50 -7.99
CA PHE A 713 37.29 -1.42 -8.02
C PHE A 713 37.76 0.02 -7.74
N PRO A 714 38.75 0.24 -6.87
CA PRO A 714 39.47 -0.73 -6.03
C PRO A 714 38.65 -1.14 -4.78
N LYS A 715 39.10 -2.16 -4.05
CA LYS A 715 38.42 -2.70 -2.85
C LYS A 715 37.94 -1.66 -1.84
N ARG A 716 38.77 -0.63 -1.58
CA ARG A 716 38.43 0.48 -0.65
C ARG A 716 37.12 1.17 -1.03
N ALA A 717 36.90 1.41 -2.32
CA ALA A 717 35.68 2.05 -2.80
C ALA A 717 34.44 1.15 -2.71
N GLY A 718 34.63 -0.17 -2.55
CA GLY A 718 33.55 -1.13 -2.33
C GLY A 718 32.99 -1.12 -0.91
N GLU A 719 33.79 -0.72 0.08
CA GLU A 719 33.32 -0.55 1.47
C GLU A 719 32.34 0.63 1.58
N ASP A 720 32.58 1.69 0.80
CA ASP A 720 31.72 2.89 0.71
C ASP A 720 30.55 2.73 -0.29
N TRP A 721 30.28 1.50 -0.76
CA TRP A 721 29.22 1.22 -1.71
C TRP A 721 27.87 1.02 -1.00
N LEU A 722 26.96 1.99 -1.15
CA LEU A 722 25.68 2.04 -0.45
C LEU A 722 24.48 1.48 -1.25
N GLU A 723 24.70 1.07 -2.50
CA GLU A 723 23.60 0.61 -3.37
C GLU A 723 23.18 -0.82 -3.03
N ASN A 724 21.93 -1.16 -3.35
CA ASN A 724 21.41 -2.50 -3.13
C ASN A 724 22.20 -3.53 -3.96
N ALA A 725 22.55 -4.66 -3.34
CA ALA A 725 23.22 -5.76 -4.01
C ALA A 725 22.31 -6.53 -4.98
N GLU A 726 20.98 -6.46 -4.81
CA GLU A 726 20.05 -6.97 -5.82
C GLU A 726 20.02 -6.02 -7.03
N THR A 727 20.71 -6.44 -8.08
CA THR A 727 20.86 -5.71 -9.34
C THR A 727 19.54 -5.25 -9.97
N TYR A 728 18.44 -6.00 -9.75
CA TYR A 728 17.13 -5.69 -10.33
C TYR A 728 16.39 -4.58 -9.56
N GLU A 729 16.87 -4.19 -8.37
CA GLU A 729 16.32 -3.10 -7.56
C GLU A 729 17.14 -1.80 -7.68
N VAL A 730 18.22 -1.81 -8.47
CA VAL A 730 19.13 -0.66 -8.62
C VAL A 730 18.56 0.37 -9.60
N SER A 731 18.45 1.62 -9.15
CA SER A 731 17.88 2.74 -9.95
C SER A 731 18.70 3.04 -11.21
N PHE A 732 19.99 3.41 -11.05
CA PHE A 732 20.83 3.81 -12.19
C PHE A 732 20.99 2.70 -13.24
N TYR A 733 20.88 1.43 -12.84
CA TYR A 733 20.93 0.30 -13.75
C TYR A 733 19.74 0.34 -14.72
N LYS A 734 18.52 0.48 -14.18
CA LYS A 734 17.28 0.58 -14.97
C LYS A 734 17.32 1.77 -15.93
N ARG A 735 17.76 2.93 -15.43
CA ARG A 735 17.91 4.16 -16.22
C ARG A 735 18.94 4.02 -17.35
N SER A 736 20.07 3.38 -17.07
CA SER A 736 21.14 3.14 -18.05
C SER A 736 20.71 2.20 -19.18
N LEU A 737 19.75 1.30 -18.94
CA LEU A 737 19.24 0.40 -19.98
C LEU A 737 18.30 1.11 -20.95
N ASP A 738 17.47 2.03 -20.46
CA ASP A 738 16.51 2.76 -21.29
C ASP A 738 17.18 3.86 -22.13
N ASN A 739 18.26 4.43 -21.62
CA ASN A 739 19.00 5.47 -22.31
C ASN A 739 20.23 4.93 -23.05
N ASP A 740 20.52 5.47 -24.23
CA ASP A 740 21.70 5.07 -25.03
C ASP A 740 22.92 5.96 -24.76
N ASN A 741 22.76 7.07 -24.05
CA ASN A 741 23.81 8.02 -23.68
C ASN A 741 24.45 7.67 -22.32
N TYR A 742 25.44 8.46 -21.87
CA TYR A 742 26.01 8.31 -20.51
C TYR A 742 25.10 8.99 -19.49
N ILE A 743 24.71 8.27 -18.45
CA ILE A 743 23.81 8.74 -17.40
C ILE A 743 24.61 9.14 -16.17
N PHE A 744 24.51 10.42 -15.82
CA PHE A 744 25.03 11.00 -14.59
C PHE A 744 23.94 10.98 -13.53
N THR A 745 24.25 10.46 -12.35
CA THR A 745 23.32 10.33 -11.23
C THR A 745 23.78 11.22 -10.08
N ALA A 746 22.91 12.14 -9.66
CA ALA A 746 23.18 13.00 -8.53
C ALA A 746 23.24 12.23 -7.19
N PRO A 747 24.22 12.52 -6.31
CA PRO A 747 24.25 11.96 -4.97
C PRO A 747 23.07 12.47 -4.14
N TYR A 748 22.75 11.80 -3.04
CA TYR A 748 21.68 12.25 -2.14
C TYR A 748 22.18 13.37 -1.22
N TYR A 749 21.39 14.42 -1.07
CA TYR A 749 21.63 15.48 -0.09
C TYR A 749 21.22 15.02 1.33
N ASN A 750 22.11 15.17 2.33
CA ASN A 750 21.85 14.91 3.76
C ASN A 750 21.35 13.49 4.15
N LYS A 751 21.77 12.41 3.47
CA LYS A 751 21.59 11.05 4.03
C LYS A 751 22.68 10.75 5.06
N SER A 752 22.27 10.36 6.27
CA SER A 752 23.18 9.92 7.34
C SER A 752 23.98 8.69 6.88
N GLY A 753 25.30 8.82 6.74
CA GLY A 753 26.19 7.69 6.43
C GLY A 753 27.52 8.04 5.78
N ALA A 754 27.60 9.10 4.96
CA ALA A 754 28.84 9.61 4.39
C ALA A 754 28.64 11.04 3.88
N ASN A 755 29.66 11.89 3.98
CA ASN A 755 29.60 13.23 3.39
C ASN A 755 29.50 13.09 1.85
N SER A 756 28.69 13.93 1.20
CA SER A 756 28.55 13.99 -0.28
C SER A 756 29.90 14.15 -1.01
N TYR A 757 30.90 14.69 -0.33
CA TYR A 757 32.28 14.83 -0.78
C TYR A 757 33.03 13.51 -0.98
N GLU A 758 32.75 12.48 -0.18
CA GLU A 758 33.47 11.20 -0.24
C GLU A 758 32.87 10.26 -1.29
N THR A 759 31.59 10.43 -1.61
CA THR A 759 30.84 9.45 -2.42
C THR A 759 30.96 9.65 -3.93
N GLY A 760 31.34 10.85 -4.40
CA GLY A 760 31.52 11.19 -5.82
C GLY A 760 30.24 11.14 -6.65
N ILE A 761 30.26 11.74 -7.86
CA ILE A 761 29.13 11.66 -8.80
C ILE A 761 29.24 10.36 -9.59
N MET A 762 28.14 9.64 -9.74
CA MET A 762 28.12 8.37 -10.46
C MET A 762 27.80 8.58 -11.95
N VAL A 763 28.59 7.99 -12.84
CA VAL A 763 28.36 7.94 -14.28
C VAL A 763 28.18 6.50 -14.70
N SER A 764 27.13 6.19 -15.46
CA SER A 764 26.77 4.82 -15.84
C SER A 764 26.35 4.74 -17.31
N LYS A 765 26.60 3.58 -17.93
CA LYS A 765 26.18 3.28 -19.30
C LYS A 765 25.95 1.77 -19.47
N ALA A 766 24.87 1.41 -20.15
CA ALA A 766 24.64 0.02 -20.53
C ALA A 766 25.63 -0.44 -21.60
N VAL A 767 26.15 -1.65 -21.42
CA VAL A 767 26.94 -2.36 -22.43
C VAL A 767 25.99 -2.85 -23.50
N GLU A 768 26.25 -2.49 -24.75
CA GLU A 768 25.43 -2.88 -25.88
C GLU A 768 26.20 -3.86 -26.76
N ILE A 769 25.61 -5.03 -27.03
CA ILE A 769 26.20 -6.03 -27.93
C ILE A 769 25.17 -6.50 -28.95
N THR A 770 25.64 -6.81 -30.16
CA THR A 770 24.81 -7.43 -31.20
C THR A 770 25.36 -8.81 -31.54
N VAL A 771 24.56 -9.85 -31.32
CA VAL A 771 24.92 -11.25 -31.62
C VAL A 771 23.94 -11.78 -32.67
N ASN A 772 24.44 -12.14 -33.85
CA ASN A 772 23.62 -12.64 -34.97
C ASN A 772 22.44 -11.72 -35.34
N GLY A 773 22.65 -10.40 -35.30
CA GLY A 773 21.61 -9.40 -35.59
C GLY A 773 20.61 -9.16 -34.45
N LYS A 774 20.82 -9.76 -33.27
CA LYS A 774 20.01 -9.57 -32.07
C LYS A 774 20.71 -8.65 -31.08
N LEU A 775 20.00 -7.61 -30.62
CA LEU A 775 20.48 -6.66 -29.62
C LEU A 775 20.37 -7.24 -28.21
N LEU A 776 21.40 -7.05 -27.39
CA LEU A 776 21.43 -7.41 -25.98
C LEU A 776 22.13 -6.31 -25.16
N LYS A 777 21.62 -6.08 -23.93
CA LYS A 777 22.24 -5.20 -22.93
C LYS A 777 22.52 -5.99 -21.63
N PRO A 778 23.65 -6.73 -21.53
CA PRO A 778 23.87 -7.71 -20.44
C PRO A 778 24.39 -7.13 -19.12
N ALA A 779 24.98 -5.94 -19.15
CA ALA A 779 25.61 -5.31 -17.99
C ALA A 779 25.58 -3.78 -18.10
N VAL A 780 25.74 -3.11 -16.98
CA VAL A 780 25.92 -1.66 -16.87
C VAL A 780 27.27 -1.42 -16.21
N VAL A 781 28.12 -0.65 -16.88
CA VAL A 781 29.42 -0.23 -16.33
C VAL A 781 29.35 1.24 -15.94
N GLY A 782 30.20 1.64 -15.02
CA GLY A 782 30.26 3.02 -14.60
C GLY A 782 31.48 3.39 -13.79
N ILE A 783 31.55 4.68 -13.47
CA ILE A 783 32.61 5.28 -12.67
C ILE A 783 32.02 6.24 -11.64
N LYS A 784 32.72 6.42 -10.53
CA LYS A 784 32.52 7.53 -9.61
C LYS A 784 33.59 8.58 -9.88
N ILE A 785 33.17 9.82 -10.15
CA ILE A 785 34.07 10.94 -10.45
C ILE A 785 34.17 11.90 -9.27
N ASP A 786 35.36 12.49 -9.08
CA ASP A 786 35.55 13.63 -8.19
C ASP A 786 35.15 14.92 -8.92
N ALA A 787 33.90 15.33 -8.68
CA ALA A 787 33.30 16.49 -9.32
C ALA A 787 33.98 17.82 -8.96
N THR A 788 34.56 17.92 -7.76
CA THR A 788 35.17 19.16 -7.28
C THR A 788 36.49 19.44 -7.98
N SER A 789 37.36 18.43 -8.06
CA SER A 789 38.63 18.49 -8.78
C SER A 789 38.42 18.77 -10.28
N TRP A 790 37.41 18.12 -10.89
CA TRP A 790 37.08 18.38 -12.30
C TRP A 790 36.58 19.80 -12.54
N MET A 791 35.64 20.29 -11.73
CA MET A 791 35.07 21.63 -11.89
C MET A 791 36.10 22.72 -11.59
N GLU A 792 36.98 22.54 -10.61
CA GLU A 792 38.10 23.47 -10.38
C GLU A 792 39.02 23.56 -11.61
N ASN A 793 39.37 22.43 -12.22
CA ASN A 793 40.19 22.40 -13.42
C ASN A 793 39.49 23.05 -14.61
N PHE A 794 38.19 22.82 -14.76
CA PHE A 794 37.39 23.48 -15.78
C PHE A 794 37.39 25.00 -15.56
N THR A 795 37.01 25.45 -14.36
CA THR A 795 36.84 26.87 -14.02
C THR A 795 38.16 27.65 -14.15
N LYS A 796 39.29 27.07 -13.69
CA LYS A 796 40.64 27.65 -13.86
C LYS A 796 40.98 27.88 -15.34
N THR A 797 40.47 27.05 -16.23
CA THR A 797 40.77 27.06 -17.67
C THR A 797 39.83 27.97 -18.47
N THR A 798 38.57 28.11 -18.08
CA THR A 798 37.53 28.77 -18.90
C THR A 798 36.89 30.02 -18.29
N ILE A 799 36.70 30.13 -16.97
CA ILE A 799 35.88 31.19 -16.34
C ILE A 799 36.63 31.83 -15.16
N LYS A 800 37.11 33.07 -15.34
CA LYS A 800 37.84 33.84 -14.30
C LYS A 800 37.02 34.93 -13.60
N SER A 801 35.69 34.92 -13.69
CA SER A 801 34.86 36.05 -13.24
C SER A 801 33.93 35.72 -12.07
N LEU A 802 33.93 36.58 -11.05
CA LEU A 802 33.00 36.56 -9.90
C LEU A 802 31.54 36.94 -10.24
N HIS A 803 31.26 37.31 -11.50
CA HIS A 803 30.00 37.96 -11.89
C HIS A 803 28.95 37.00 -12.50
N VAL A 804 29.34 35.77 -12.84
CA VAL A 804 28.47 34.77 -13.48
C VAL A 804 28.42 33.48 -12.67
N ASP A 805 27.24 32.89 -12.61
CA ASP A 805 26.98 31.61 -11.94
C ASP A 805 26.88 30.53 -13.00
N CYS A 806 27.75 29.52 -12.88
CA CYS A 806 27.86 28.43 -13.84
C CYS A 806 27.58 27.13 -13.10
N VAL A 807 26.53 26.44 -13.54
CA VAL A 807 26.07 25.18 -12.93
C VAL A 807 25.87 24.11 -13.99
N ILE A 808 26.12 22.86 -13.62
CA ILE A 808 25.73 21.70 -14.41
C ILE A 808 24.61 20.99 -13.64
N LEU A 809 23.48 20.82 -14.34
CA LEU A 809 22.33 20.08 -13.85
C LEU A 809 22.15 18.80 -14.68
N ASP A 810 21.53 17.80 -14.07
CA ASP A 810 21.04 16.64 -14.80
C ASP A 810 19.60 16.85 -15.33
N ASP A 811 19.04 15.81 -15.94
CA ASP A 811 17.70 15.78 -16.49
C ASP A 811 16.58 15.84 -15.41
N GLY A 812 16.90 15.51 -14.16
CA GLY A 812 16.02 15.71 -13.02
C GLY A 812 16.09 17.13 -12.43
N GLY A 813 17.01 17.99 -12.90
CA GLY A 813 17.22 19.32 -12.34
C GLY A 813 17.97 19.32 -11.01
N PHE A 814 18.73 18.26 -10.71
CA PHE A 814 19.60 18.20 -9.55
C PHE A 814 20.95 18.85 -9.84
N LEU A 815 21.48 19.56 -8.83
CA LEU A 815 22.78 20.19 -8.93
C LEU A 815 23.89 19.15 -8.84
N LEU A 816 24.70 19.03 -9.90
CA LEU A 816 25.86 18.16 -9.93
C LEU A 816 27.15 18.93 -9.67
N MET A 817 27.34 20.06 -10.35
CA MET A 817 28.57 20.82 -10.27
C MET A 817 28.28 22.32 -10.29
N SER A 818 29.11 23.10 -9.60
CA SER A 818 28.99 24.55 -9.52
C SER A 818 30.37 25.20 -9.48
N ASN A 819 30.47 26.41 -10.04
CA ASN A 819 31.66 27.26 -9.89
C ASN A 819 31.78 27.93 -8.50
N ARG A 820 30.73 27.91 -7.69
CA ARG A 820 30.69 28.53 -6.34
C ARG A 820 30.76 27.52 -5.22
N ASP A 821 31.62 27.79 -4.24
CA ASP A 821 31.81 26.97 -3.04
C ASP A 821 30.52 26.76 -2.22
N GLU A 822 29.67 27.79 -2.12
CA GLU A 822 28.39 27.71 -1.38
C GLU A 822 27.41 26.71 -1.99
N TYR A 823 27.44 26.55 -3.32
CA TYR A 823 26.61 25.60 -4.06
C TYR A 823 27.27 24.22 -4.09
N THR A 824 28.60 24.14 -4.02
CA THR A 824 29.34 22.87 -3.90
C THR A 824 28.93 22.09 -2.64
N GLN A 825 28.65 22.77 -1.52
CA GLN A 825 28.10 22.14 -0.31
C GLN A 825 26.67 21.60 -0.47
N GLN A 826 25.98 21.99 -1.55
CA GLN A 826 24.59 21.64 -1.85
C GLN A 826 24.45 20.72 -3.07
N ILE A 827 25.54 20.07 -3.49
CA ILE A 827 25.52 19.05 -4.56
C ILE A 827 24.52 17.94 -4.20
N GLY A 828 23.74 17.50 -5.18
CA GLY A 828 22.67 16.53 -5.01
C GLY A 828 21.32 17.13 -4.60
N ARG A 829 21.26 18.43 -4.33
CA ARG A 829 20.02 19.15 -4.02
C ARG A 829 19.30 19.57 -5.30
N PHE A 830 17.97 19.62 -5.24
CA PHE A 830 17.15 20.09 -6.35
C PHE A 830 17.36 21.58 -6.61
N PHE A 831 17.61 21.95 -7.87
CA PHE A 831 18.02 23.32 -8.23
C PHE A 831 16.94 24.37 -7.95
N GLY A 832 15.66 23.99 -8.00
CA GLY A 832 14.54 24.88 -7.67
C GLY A 832 14.48 25.34 -6.21
N GLU A 833 15.25 24.71 -5.31
CA GLU A 833 15.42 25.19 -3.93
C GLU A 833 16.55 26.21 -3.79
N ILE A 834 17.51 26.19 -4.73
CA ILE A 834 18.70 27.06 -4.73
C ILE A 834 18.37 28.36 -5.49
N ASP A 835 17.87 28.24 -6.72
CA ASP A 835 17.42 29.36 -7.55
C ASP A 835 16.03 29.07 -8.15
N PRO A 836 14.94 29.28 -7.39
CA PRO A 836 13.58 29.02 -7.86
C PRO A 836 13.17 29.89 -9.04
N GLY A 837 13.68 31.13 -9.11
CA GLY A 837 13.34 32.07 -10.17
C GLY A 837 13.86 31.61 -11.53
N LEU A 838 15.11 31.15 -11.58
CA LEU A 838 15.69 30.59 -12.79
C LEU A 838 15.00 29.27 -13.17
N MET A 839 14.82 28.35 -12.23
CA MET A 839 14.20 27.04 -12.52
C MET A 839 12.79 27.17 -13.10
N ARG A 840 11.95 28.10 -12.62
CA ARG A 840 10.63 28.37 -13.21
C ARG A 840 10.71 28.86 -14.65
N ASN A 841 11.68 29.70 -14.97
CA ASN A 841 11.88 30.17 -16.33
C ASN A 841 12.37 29.05 -17.25
N LEU A 842 13.20 28.13 -16.76
CA LEU A 842 13.59 26.94 -17.51
C LEU A 842 12.40 26.03 -17.82
N ILE A 843 11.43 25.93 -16.90
CA ILE A 843 10.18 25.20 -17.13
C ILE A 843 9.30 25.96 -18.15
N ASN A 844 9.13 27.29 -17.99
CA ASN A 844 8.34 28.11 -18.93
C ASN A 844 8.90 28.09 -20.35
N MET A 845 10.23 27.96 -20.51
CA MET A 845 10.90 27.84 -21.79
C MET A 845 10.91 26.40 -22.35
N SER A 846 10.19 25.45 -21.73
CA SER A 846 10.11 24.04 -22.14
C SER A 846 11.46 23.30 -22.20
N LEU A 847 12.43 23.71 -21.38
CA LEU A 847 13.65 22.90 -21.17
C LEU A 847 13.31 21.70 -20.28
N TYR A 848 12.64 21.95 -19.16
CA TYR A 848 12.17 20.94 -18.22
C TYR A 848 10.65 20.85 -18.24
N ALA A 849 10.13 19.63 -18.26
CA ALA A 849 8.76 19.31 -17.89
C ALA A 849 8.76 18.60 -16.53
N PHE A 850 7.58 18.52 -15.92
CA PHE A 850 7.39 17.73 -14.72
C PHE A 850 6.08 16.98 -14.77
N ASN A 851 6.03 15.87 -14.04
CA ASN A 851 4.79 15.16 -13.78
C ASN A 851 4.60 14.99 -12.27
N LYS A 852 3.35 15.05 -11.83
CA LYS A 852 2.96 14.89 -10.44
C LYS A 852 2.27 13.55 -10.29
N SER A 853 2.75 12.73 -9.37
CA SER A 853 2.19 11.43 -9.03
C SER A 853 1.90 11.35 -7.54
N TYR A 854 1.10 10.37 -7.12
CA TYR A 854 0.71 10.19 -5.72
C TYR A 854 1.19 8.82 -5.24
N ASP A 855 1.95 8.77 -4.13
CA ASP A 855 2.23 7.52 -3.42
C ASP A 855 1.19 7.33 -2.31
N TYR A 856 0.28 6.40 -2.53
CA TYR A 856 -0.79 6.05 -1.58
C TYR A 856 -0.32 5.12 -0.44
N GLN A 857 0.91 4.62 -0.51
CA GLN A 857 1.46 3.68 0.46
C GLN A 857 2.48 4.34 1.40
N SER A 858 2.76 5.63 1.22
CA SER A 858 3.70 6.40 2.03
C SER A 858 3.33 6.46 3.53
N VAL A 859 4.32 6.82 4.36
CA VAL A 859 4.21 6.81 5.82
C VAL A 859 4.65 8.17 6.36
N CYS A 860 3.73 8.87 7.03
CA CYS A 860 3.91 10.23 7.53
C CYS A 860 3.83 10.27 9.05
N ASP A 861 4.44 11.31 9.62
CA ASP A 861 4.28 11.60 11.03
C ASP A 861 2.86 12.18 11.27
N PRO A 862 2.14 11.76 12.32
CA PRO A 862 0.78 12.23 12.53
C PRO A 862 0.77 13.73 12.86
N GLU A 863 -0.12 14.49 12.22
CA GLU A 863 -0.32 15.90 12.57
C GLU A 863 -0.81 16.03 14.02
N GLU A 864 -0.17 16.93 14.79
CA GLU A 864 -0.70 17.34 16.07
C GLU A 864 -1.98 18.16 15.84
N GLU A 865 -3.15 17.52 15.87
CA GLU A 865 -4.39 18.28 15.93
C GLU A 865 -4.33 19.23 17.14
N PRO A 866 -4.66 20.53 16.99
CA PRO A 866 -4.69 21.44 18.11
C PRO A 866 -5.72 20.90 19.08
N LYS A 867 -5.24 20.34 20.20
CA LYS A 867 -6.09 19.86 21.29
C LYS A 867 -7.05 20.98 21.62
N GLN A 868 -8.31 20.88 21.17
CA GLN A 868 -9.36 21.76 21.63
C GLN A 868 -9.45 21.49 23.12
N GLY A 869 -8.86 22.39 23.91
CA GLY A 869 -8.85 22.29 25.35
C GLY A 869 -10.27 22.01 25.80
N ALA A 870 -10.46 20.87 26.48
CA ALA A 870 -11.72 20.56 27.11
C ALA A 870 -11.97 21.69 28.13
N GLY A 871 -12.79 22.67 27.74
CA GLY A 871 -13.26 23.68 28.66
C GLY A 871 -13.92 22.98 29.85
N LEU A 872 -13.53 23.37 31.06
CA LEU A 872 -14.11 22.88 32.30
C LEU A 872 -15.63 22.87 32.18
N ARG A 873 -16.23 21.67 32.20
CA ARG A 873 -17.68 21.50 32.18
C ARG A 873 -18.26 22.14 33.44
N SER A 874 -19.12 23.15 33.23
CA SER A 874 -20.07 23.76 34.17
C SER A 874 -19.55 23.99 35.60
N ALA A 875 -19.11 25.21 35.89
CA ALA A 875 -19.07 25.68 37.28
C ALA A 875 -20.52 25.82 37.79
N TYR A 876 -20.89 25.00 38.76
CA TYR A 876 -22.13 25.17 39.53
C TYR A 876 -21.98 26.43 40.39
N VAL A 877 -22.72 27.49 40.07
CA VAL A 877 -22.78 28.70 40.90
C VAL A 877 -23.82 28.44 41.99
N PRO A 878 -23.42 28.34 43.28
CA PRO A 878 -24.37 28.06 44.35
C PRO A 878 -25.35 29.22 44.53
N THR A 879 -26.60 28.87 44.75
CA THR A 879 -27.64 29.85 45.07
C THR A 879 -27.51 30.32 46.53
N ILE A 880 -28.09 31.48 46.88
CA ILE A 880 -28.02 32.02 48.26
C ILE A 880 -28.57 31.03 49.30
N THR A 881 -29.48 30.14 48.88
CA THR A 881 -30.01 29.02 49.68
C THR A 881 -28.98 27.91 49.97
N ASP A 882 -27.99 27.70 49.09
CA ASP A 882 -26.94 26.68 49.26
C ASP A 882 -25.86 27.15 50.26
N ILE A 883 -25.59 28.46 50.33
CA ILE A 883 -24.59 29.06 51.22
C ILE A 883 -25.03 29.05 52.70
N LEU A 884 -26.35 29.03 52.95
CA LEU A 884 -26.93 29.08 54.30
C LEU A 884 -27.10 27.70 54.97
N HIS A 885 -26.88 26.60 54.23
CA HIS A 885 -26.95 25.26 54.81
C HIS A 885 -25.61 24.84 55.43
N LEU A 886 -25.58 24.75 56.77
CA LEU A 886 -24.41 24.30 57.57
C LEU A 886 -23.85 22.91 57.17
N GLY A 887 -24.65 22.06 56.52
CA GLY A 887 -24.22 20.75 56.00
C GLY A 887 -23.28 20.83 54.78
N TRP A 888 -23.29 21.95 54.05
CA TRP A 888 -22.46 22.12 52.85
C TRP A 888 -21.00 22.42 53.20
N TRP A 889 -20.78 23.25 54.24
CA TRP A 889 -19.45 23.53 54.80
C TRP A 889 -18.79 22.27 55.37
N ALA A 890 -19.56 21.38 56.00
CA ALA A 890 -19.06 20.09 56.51
C ALA A 890 -18.62 19.12 55.39
N SER A 891 -19.25 19.22 54.21
CA SER A 891 -18.95 18.38 53.04
C SER A 891 -17.76 18.92 52.23
N ALA A 892 -17.65 20.24 52.10
CA ALA A 892 -16.54 20.92 51.42
C ALA A 892 -15.21 20.75 52.16
N ALA A 893 -15.20 20.82 53.50
CA ALA A 893 -13.99 20.61 54.30
C ALA A 893 -13.46 19.17 54.19
N LYS A 894 -14.36 18.18 54.06
CA LYS A 894 -14.00 16.78 53.83
C LYS A 894 -13.39 16.58 52.44
N CYS A 895 -13.97 17.21 51.41
CA CYS A 895 -13.48 17.12 50.04
C CYS A 895 -12.12 17.82 49.85
N GLY A 896 -11.87 18.93 50.53
CA GLY A 896 -10.59 19.62 50.54
C GLY A 896 -9.44 18.79 51.12
N TRP A 897 -9.70 17.99 52.16
CA TRP A 897 -8.72 17.07 52.74
C TRP A 897 -8.34 15.94 51.76
N TYR A 898 -9.33 15.35 51.06
CA TYR A 898 -9.07 14.29 50.07
C TYR A 898 -8.35 14.83 48.81
N LEU A 899 -8.65 16.06 48.39
CA LEU A 899 -7.93 16.71 47.28
C LEU A 899 -6.47 17.03 47.64
N PHE A 900 -6.20 17.43 48.89
CA PHE A 900 -4.84 17.70 49.36
C PHE A 900 -3.98 16.43 49.37
N ILE A 901 -4.56 15.29 49.76
CA ILE A 901 -3.87 13.98 49.72
C ILE A 901 -3.58 13.55 48.27
N PHE A 902 -4.52 13.76 47.34
CA PHE A 902 -4.31 13.46 45.92
C PHE A 902 -3.21 14.34 45.30
N PHE A 903 -3.10 15.61 45.71
CA PHE A 903 -2.07 16.52 45.22
C PHE A 903 -0.66 16.12 45.65
N PHE A 904 -0.50 15.62 46.88
CA PHE A 904 0.81 15.17 47.38
C PHE A 904 1.22 13.77 46.87
N LEU A 905 0.27 12.87 46.58
CA LEU A 905 0.55 11.55 46.01
C LEU A 905 0.84 11.58 44.49
N SER A 906 0.53 12.68 43.80
CA SER A 906 0.77 12.83 42.35
C SER A 906 2.13 13.46 42.02
N ALA A 907 2.93 13.84 43.02
CA ALA A 907 4.19 14.57 42.83
C ALA A 907 5.43 13.66 42.72
N ASP A 908 5.27 12.34 42.71
CA ASP A 908 6.38 11.37 42.74
C ASP A 908 6.27 10.28 41.64
N MET A 909 5.62 10.60 40.51
CA MET A 909 5.78 9.81 39.28
C MET A 909 6.75 10.55 38.36
N GLU A 910 7.96 9.99 38.25
CA GLU A 910 8.96 10.36 37.25
C GLU A 910 8.31 10.41 35.85
N ASP A 911 8.35 11.59 35.23
CA ASP A 911 7.88 11.91 33.87
C ASP A 911 8.84 11.34 32.78
N ASP A 912 9.47 10.19 33.01
CA ASP A 912 10.34 9.51 32.05
C ASP A 912 9.64 8.25 31.51
N ASP A 913 8.74 8.42 30.51
CA ASP A 913 8.56 7.42 29.42
C ASP A 913 7.53 7.79 28.32
N PHE A 914 6.87 8.96 28.36
CA PHE A 914 5.83 9.29 27.35
C PHE A 914 6.32 9.99 26.07
N SER A 915 7.63 9.97 25.79
CA SER A 915 8.22 10.43 24.52
C SER A 915 8.48 9.30 23.52
N ALA A 916 7.75 8.18 23.63
CA ALA A 916 7.69 7.23 22.52
C ALA A 916 7.04 7.95 21.32
N ALA A 917 7.85 8.21 20.28
CA ALA A 917 7.39 8.77 19.01
C ALA A 917 6.07 8.11 18.61
N LEU A 918 5.04 8.92 18.36
CA LEU A 918 3.75 8.43 17.87
C LEU A 918 4.03 7.51 16.66
N PRO A 919 3.41 6.33 16.60
CA PRO A 919 3.63 5.43 15.48
C PRO A 919 3.21 6.15 14.19
N LYS A 920 4.12 6.22 13.23
CA LYS A 920 3.87 6.82 11.92
C LYS A 920 2.61 6.21 11.29
N THR A 921 1.83 7.04 10.60
CA THR A 921 0.55 6.64 9.99
C THR A 921 0.64 6.60 8.48
N SER A 922 -0.19 5.79 7.82
CA SER A 922 -0.26 5.79 6.34
C SER A 922 -0.85 7.11 5.87
N CYS A 923 -0.21 7.71 4.89
CA CYS A 923 -0.59 8.97 4.29
C CYS A 923 -0.43 8.92 2.77
N ILE A 924 -0.86 10.00 2.11
CA ILE A 924 -0.67 10.19 0.68
C ILE A 924 0.41 11.26 0.52
N THR A 925 1.50 10.93 -0.14
CA THR A 925 2.51 11.92 -0.54
C THR A 925 2.35 12.26 -2.02
N GLU A 926 2.30 13.56 -2.32
CA GLU A 926 2.45 14.04 -3.69
C GLU A 926 3.94 14.06 -4.03
N GLN A 927 4.27 13.46 -5.16
CA GLN A 927 5.63 13.36 -5.66
C GLN A 927 5.72 14.07 -7.00
N THR A 928 6.73 14.93 -7.15
CA THR A 928 7.01 15.63 -8.40
C THR A 928 8.32 15.13 -8.96
N GLN A 929 8.35 14.80 -10.25
CA GLN A 929 9.57 14.45 -10.96
C GLN A 929 9.73 15.31 -12.19
N TYR A 930 10.95 15.76 -12.44
CA TYR A 930 11.33 16.56 -13.60
C TYR A 930 12.06 15.71 -14.63
N PHE A 931 11.93 16.08 -15.89
CA PHE A 931 12.60 15.45 -17.02
C PHE A 931 12.72 16.44 -18.18
N PHE A 932 13.58 16.16 -19.17
CA PHE A 932 13.68 17.00 -20.36
C PHE A 932 12.46 16.86 -21.29
N GLU A 933 11.82 17.98 -21.60
CA GLU A 933 10.64 18.01 -22.49
C GLU A 933 11.04 17.88 -23.95
N ASN A 934 11.84 18.85 -24.43
CA ASN A 934 12.28 19.00 -25.81
C ASN A 934 13.72 18.55 -26.04
N ASP A 935 14.04 18.12 -27.25
CA ASP A 935 15.40 17.72 -27.66
C ASP A 935 16.26 18.88 -28.21
N ASP A 936 15.74 20.11 -28.15
CA ASP A 936 16.49 21.31 -28.53
C ASP A 936 17.76 21.45 -27.67
N LYS A 937 18.84 21.89 -28.30
CA LYS A 937 20.17 21.93 -27.67
C LYS A 937 20.42 23.19 -26.85
N SER A 938 19.88 24.33 -27.29
CA SER A 938 20.24 25.65 -26.76
C SER A 938 19.00 26.44 -26.37
N PHE A 939 19.00 27.00 -25.16
CA PHE A 939 17.96 27.86 -24.63
C PHE A 939 18.59 29.13 -24.08
N GLY A 940 17.96 30.28 -24.31
CA GLY A 940 18.47 31.55 -23.82
C GLY A 940 17.34 32.53 -23.59
N GLY A 941 17.43 33.29 -22.51
CA GLY A 941 16.37 34.19 -22.12
C GLY A 941 16.81 35.15 -21.03
N ILE A 942 15.86 36.01 -20.65
CA ILE A 942 16.02 36.97 -19.56
C ILE A 942 15.04 36.57 -18.46
N VAL A 943 15.53 36.50 -17.23
CA VAL A 943 14.71 36.36 -16.03
C VAL A 943 14.38 37.75 -15.52
N ASP A 944 13.17 38.21 -15.81
CA ASP A 944 12.67 39.49 -15.31
C ASP A 944 12.14 39.33 -13.87
N CYS A 945 12.77 40.00 -12.92
CA CYS A 945 12.28 40.15 -11.55
C CYS A 945 11.83 41.60 -11.32
N ILE A 946 11.10 41.85 -10.23
CA ILE A 946 10.40 43.13 -10.00
C ILE A 946 11.30 44.37 -10.19
N ASN A 947 12.59 44.29 -9.81
CA ASN A 947 13.54 45.41 -9.87
C ASN A 947 14.84 45.11 -10.65
N CYS A 948 14.94 43.98 -11.34
CA CYS A 948 16.17 43.58 -12.03
C CYS A 948 15.86 42.61 -13.18
N SER A 949 16.81 42.45 -14.08
CA SER A 949 16.83 41.38 -15.06
C SER A 949 18.13 40.59 -14.92
N ARG A 950 18.06 39.26 -15.12
CA ARG A 950 19.23 38.39 -15.20
C ARG A 950 19.23 37.68 -16.54
N LEU A 951 20.32 37.79 -17.29
CA LEU A 951 20.49 37.04 -18.51
C LEU A 951 20.93 35.62 -18.17
N TYR A 952 20.39 34.63 -18.90
CA TYR A 952 20.84 33.25 -18.79
C TYR A 952 20.90 32.56 -20.15
N HIS A 953 21.75 31.55 -20.22
CA HIS A 953 21.88 30.67 -21.36
C HIS A 953 22.10 29.24 -20.86
N ALA A 954 21.34 28.29 -21.40
CA ALA A 954 21.41 26.88 -21.07
C ALA A 954 21.69 26.08 -22.35
N GLU A 955 22.75 25.28 -22.33
CA GLU A 955 23.19 24.46 -23.47
C GLU A 955 23.31 23.00 -23.01
N LYS A 956 22.61 22.09 -23.69
CA LYS A 956 22.65 20.66 -23.40
C LYS A 956 23.96 20.03 -23.87
N ILE A 957 24.54 19.19 -23.04
CA ILE A 957 25.76 18.45 -23.36
C ILE A 957 25.37 17.23 -24.20
N SER A 958 25.93 17.11 -25.40
CA SER A 958 25.61 15.99 -26.30
C SER A 958 26.12 14.65 -25.73
N ASN A 959 25.45 13.53 -26.02
CA ASN A 959 25.79 12.19 -25.52
C ASN A 959 25.75 11.98 -23.99
N THR A 960 25.10 12.88 -23.26
CA THR A 960 24.84 12.74 -21.81
C THR A 960 23.43 13.26 -21.46
N ASN A 961 23.02 13.10 -20.19
CA ASN A 961 21.81 13.71 -19.62
C ASN A 961 22.06 15.07 -18.96
N LEU A 962 23.16 15.75 -19.30
CA LEU A 962 23.58 16.98 -18.62
C LEU A 962 23.17 18.24 -19.38
N VAL A 963 22.89 19.31 -18.63
CA VAL A 963 22.74 20.68 -19.15
C VAL A 963 23.71 21.62 -18.44
N PHE A 964 24.43 22.41 -19.21
CA PHE A 964 25.28 23.48 -18.71
C PHE A 964 24.51 24.79 -18.74
N ILE A 965 24.43 25.47 -17.60
CA ILE A 965 23.70 26.73 -17.45
C ILE A 965 24.65 27.80 -16.95
N ILE A 966 24.68 28.92 -17.67
CA ILE A 966 25.36 30.15 -17.28
C ILE A 966 24.33 31.27 -17.09
N SER A 967 24.41 31.95 -15.96
CA SER A 967 23.51 33.05 -15.63
C SER A 967 24.25 34.19 -14.94
N ASP A 968 23.69 35.40 -15.00
CA ASP A 968 24.14 36.50 -14.16
C ASP A 968 23.99 36.14 -12.68
N SER A 969 24.95 36.56 -11.87
CA SER A 969 25.02 36.25 -10.45
C SER A 969 23.72 36.55 -9.69
N GLN A 970 23.27 35.61 -8.86
CA GLN A 970 22.10 35.81 -7.99
C GLN A 970 22.31 36.98 -7.01
N LEU A 971 23.55 37.30 -6.65
CA LEU A 971 23.88 38.43 -5.76
C LEU A 971 23.55 39.79 -6.38
N LEU A 972 23.54 39.88 -7.72
CA LEU A 972 23.17 41.10 -8.44
C LEU A 972 21.67 41.38 -8.35
N CYS A 973 20.86 40.35 -8.05
CA CYS A 973 19.43 40.53 -7.84
C CYS A 973 18.82 39.57 -6.82
N ARG A 974 18.60 40.09 -5.62
CA ARG A 974 17.96 39.37 -4.49
C ARG A 974 16.43 39.45 -4.47
N SER A 975 15.81 40.15 -5.42
CA SER A 975 14.36 40.46 -5.41
C SER A 975 13.50 39.46 -6.22
N CYS A 976 14.07 38.34 -6.66
CA CYS A 976 13.34 37.32 -7.40
C CYS A 976 12.48 36.45 -6.46
N ASP A 977 11.34 35.97 -6.98
CA ASP A 977 10.25 35.33 -6.22
C ASP A 977 10.75 34.32 -5.16
N PRO A 978 10.45 34.52 -3.86
CA PRO A 978 11.08 33.77 -2.76
C PRO A 978 10.49 32.37 -2.54
N LYS A 979 9.45 31.97 -3.28
CA LYS A 979 8.81 30.65 -3.06
C LYS A 979 9.67 29.53 -3.66
N PRO A 980 10.34 28.69 -2.84
CA PRO A 980 11.16 27.61 -3.34
C PRO A 980 10.29 26.60 -4.09
N LEU A 981 10.81 26.09 -5.20
CA LEU A 981 10.24 24.90 -5.84
C LEU A 981 10.92 23.70 -5.20
N MET A 982 10.17 22.89 -4.48
CA MET A 982 10.70 21.69 -3.85
C MET A 982 10.36 20.47 -4.69
N GLN A 983 11.35 19.60 -4.87
CA GLN A 983 11.15 18.26 -5.41
C GLN A 983 11.32 17.27 -4.25
N ALA A 984 10.23 17.07 -3.52
CA ALA A 984 10.18 16.18 -2.37
C ALA A 984 8.83 15.48 -2.31
N GLU A 985 8.77 14.38 -1.57
CA GLU A 985 7.51 13.82 -1.11
C GLU A 985 6.85 14.83 -0.18
N LYS A 986 5.82 15.50 -0.69
CA LYS A 986 5.07 16.47 0.10
C LYS A 986 3.86 15.77 0.69
N GLU A 987 3.75 15.83 2.01
CA GLU A 987 2.54 15.39 2.69
C GLU A 987 1.37 16.24 2.21
N THR A 988 0.32 15.57 1.74
CA THR A 988 -0.91 16.22 1.31
C THR A 988 -2.08 15.54 1.99
N ASP A 989 -2.81 16.28 2.83
CA ASP A 989 -4.09 15.81 3.38
C ASP A 989 -5.13 15.55 2.29
N GLU A 990 -5.01 16.28 1.19
CA GLU A 990 -5.88 16.21 0.03
C GLU A 990 -5.09 15.67 -1.16
N GLY A 991 -5.13 14.35 -1.35
CA GLY A 991 -4.87 13.76 -2.67
C GLY A 991 -5.86 14.31 -3.73
N PRO A 992 -5.96 13.70 -4.93
CA PRO A 992 -6.94 14.16 -5.91
C PRO A 992 -8.34 14.16 -5.29
N ASN A 993 -9.08 15.26 -5.47
CA ASN A 993 -10.33 15.47 -4.75
C ASN A 993 -11.33 14.35 -5.08
N PRO A 994 -11.73 13.50 -4.10
CA PRO A 994 -12.58 12.35 -4.37
C PRO A 994 -13.95 12.77 -4.92
N CYS A 995 -14.42 13.97 -4.56
CA CYS A 995 -15.68 14.55 -5.05
C CYS A 995 -15.65 14.83 -6.57
N GLU A 996 -14.48 15.05 -7.15
CA GLU A 996 -14.30 15.25 -8.59
C GLU A 996 -14.10 13.92 -9.30
N MET A 997 -13.26 13.04 -8.76
CA MET A 997 -12.99 11.71 -9.33
C MET A 997 -14.28 10.88 -9.49
N VAL A 998 -15.18 10.94 -8.52
CA VAL A 998 -16.44 10.18 -8.53
C VAL A 998 -17.41 10.65 -9.63
N LYS A 999 -17.27 11.88 -10.16
CA LYS A 999 -18.12 12.34 -11.29
C LYS A 999 -17.81 11.59 -12.58
N GLN A 1000 -16.56 11.18 -12.75
CA GLN A 1000 -16.08 10.38 -13.88
C GLN A 1000 -15.25 9.21 -13.33
N PRO A 1001 -15.90 8.21 -12.72
CA PRO A 1001 -15.19 7.12 -12.09
C PRO A 1001 -14.47 6.27 -13.15
N ARG A 1002 -13.34 5.67 -12.75
CA ARG A 1002 -12.63 4.70 -13.59
C ARG A 1002 -13.54 3.52 -13.94
N TYR A 1003 -13.35 2.96 -15.13
CA TYR A 1003 -14.11 1.79 -15.58
C TYR A 1003 -13.82 0.58 -14.69
N ARG A 1004 -14.85 -0.20 -14.39
CA ARG A 1004 -14.76 -1.45 -13.63
C ARG A 1004 -15.84 -2.42 -14.11
N LYS A 1005 -15.67 -3.69 -13.81
CA LYS A 1005 -16.67 -4.73 -14.02
C LYS A 1005 -17.04 -5.35 -12.67
N GLY A 1006 -18.31 -5.26 -12.29
CA GLY A 1006 -18.80 -5.90 -11.07
C GLY A 1006 -19.01 -7.41 -11.23
N PRO A 1007 -19.29 -8.14 -10.14
CA PRO A 1007 -19.56 -9.57 -10.21
C PRO A 1007 -20.77 -9.90 -11.09
N ASP A 1008 -20.64 -10.95 -11.92
CA ASP A 1008 -21.69 -11.37 -12.86
C ASP A 1008 -22.92 -11.98 -12.16
N VAL A 1009 -22.74 -12.54 -10.96
CA VAL A 1009 -23.78 -13.26 -10.21
C VAL A 1009 -24.14 -12.49 -8.94
N CYS A 1010 -25.44 -12.27 -8.73
CA CYS A 1010 -26.01 -11.66 -7.54
C CYS A 1010 -27.10 -12.56 -6.96
N PHE A 1011 -27.10 -12.71 -5.62
CA PHE A 1011 -28.17 -13.39 -4.88
C PHE A 1011 -28.81 -12.42 -3.88
N ASP A 1012 -29.99 -11.88 -4.23
CA ASP A 1012 -30.69 -10.82 -3.49
C ASP A 1012 -32.14 -11.16 -3.11
N GLU A 1013 -32.84 -11.91 -3.97
CA GLU A 1013 -34.24 -12.27 -3.77
C GLU A 1013 -34.53 -13.75 -3.99
N ALA A 1014 -35.23 -14.36 -3.02
CA ALA A 1014 -35.80 -15.69 -3.17
C ALA A 1014 -37.28 -15.68 -2.75
N LYS A 1015 -38.17 -16.22 -3.60
CA LYS A 1015 -39.63 -16.26 -3.32
C LYS A 1015 -39.99 -17.06 -2.06
N GLN A 1016 -39.09 -17.94 -1.60
CA GLN A 1016 -39.27 -18.82 -0.45
C GLN A 1016 -38.55 -18.30 0.81
N GLU A 1017 -37.98 -17.10 0.76
CA GLU A 1017 -37.29 -16.49 1.89
C GLU A 1017 -38.23 -16.28 3.08
N ASP A 1018 -37.74 -16.59 4.28
CA ASP A 1018 -38.44 -16.31 5.52
C ASP A 1018 -38.19 -14.85 5.93
N SER A 1019 -39.22 -14.02 5.76
CA SER A 1019 -39.21 -12.61 6.17
C SER A 1019 -39.94 -12.37 7.49
N ALA A 1020 -40.36 -13.42 8.21
CA ALA A 1020 -41.13 -13.26 9.44
C ALA A 1020 -40.24 -12.93 10.65
N ASP A 1021 -38.95 -13.27 10.60
CA ASP A 1021 -37.99 -12.95 11.65
C ASP A 1021 -37.31 -11.61 11.40
N CYS A 1022 -37.71 -10.60 12.19
CA CYS A 1022 -37.32 -9.19 12.06
C CYS A 1022 -36.79 -8.55 13.36
N GLY A 1023 -36.33 -9.37 14.33
CA GLY A 1023 -35.75 -8.89 15.58
C GLY A 1023 -36.78 -8.76 16.70
N GLY A 1024 -36.88 -9.79 17.53
CA GLY A 1024 -37.74 -9.80 18.71
C GLY A 1024 -36.93 -9.61 20.00
N VAL A 1025 -37.32 -8.66 20.83
CA VAL A 1025 -37.18 -8.86 22.28
C VAL A 1025 -38.03 -10.09 22.61
N SER A 1026 -37.54 -10.98 23.45
CA SER A 1026 -38.31 -12.02 24.13
C SER A 1026 -39.42 -11.36 24.97
N GLY A 1027 -40.40 -10.74 24.32
CA GLY A 1027 -41.64 -10.33 24.92
C GLY A 1027 -42.32 -11.62 25.27
N LEU A 1028 -42.18 -12.04 26.53
CA LEU A 1028 -43.11 -12.95 27.16
C LEU A 1028 -44.49 -12.33 26.91
N SER A 1029 -45.18 -12.77 25.87
CA SER A 1029 -46.60 -12.50 25.72
C SER A 1029 -47.23 -13.23 26.91
N PRO A 1030 -47.66 -12.53 27.97
CA PRO A 1030 -48.30 -13.24 29.07
C PRO A 1030 -49.53 -13.89 28.45
N SER A 1031 -49.71 -15.19 28.66
CA SER A 1031 -50.87 -15.88 28.11
C SER A 1031 -52.12 -15.12 28.58
N LEU A 1032 -53.11 -14.96 27.70
CA LEU A 1032 -54.35 -14.25 28.02
C LEU A 1032 -54.95 -14.77 29.35
N TRP A 1033 -54.79 -16.07 29.61
CA TRP A 1033 -55.17 -16.76 30.83
C TRP A 1033 -54.38 -16.33 32.07
N SER A 1034 -53.09 -16.03 31.93
CA SER A 1034 -52.24 -15.52 33.01
C SER A 1034 -52.64 -14.10 33.39
N VAL A 1035 -52.95 -13.24 32.41
CA VAL A 1035 -53.40 -11.86 32.65
C VAL A 1035 -54.79 -11.84 33.29
N VAL A 1036 -55.72 -12.66 32.76
CA VAL A 1036 -57.06 -12.83 33.34
C VAL A 1036 -56.98 -13.41 34.75
N GLY A 1037 -56.09 -14.36 34.99
CA GLY A 1037 -55.85 -14.94 36.33
C GLY A 1037 -55.34 -13.90 37.33
N ILE A 1038 -54.39 -13.05 36.93
CA ILE A 1038 -53.86 -11.96 37.78
C ILE A 1038 -54.93 -10.90 38.05
N GLN A 1039 -55.74 -10.54 37.05
CA GLN A 1039 -56.86 -9.62 37.23
C GLN A 1039 -57.94 -10.17 38.17
N LEU A 1040 -58.25 -11.47 38.10
CA LEU A 1040 -59.18 -12.12 39.02
C LEU A 1040 -58.66 -12.14 40.46
N VAL A 1041 -57.35 -12.38 40.65
CA VAL A 1041 -56.71 -12.33 41.98
C VAL A 1041 -56.70 -10.91 42.55
N LEU A 1042 -56.45 -9.89 41.72
CA LEU A 1042 -56.51 -8.48 42.11
C LEU A 1042 -57.94 -8.03 42.44
N LEU A 1043 -58.94 -8.48 41.68
CA LEU A 1043 -60.36 -8.26 41.98
C LEU A 1043 -60.78 -8.94 43.28
N TRP A 1044 -60.27 -10.14 43.56
CA TRP A 1044 -60.51 -10.85 44.81
C TRP A 1044 -59.91 -10.11 46.02
N LEU A 1045 -58.67 -9.61 45.90
CA LEU A 1045 -58.00 -8.80 46.94
C LEU A 1045 -58.72 -7.47 47.22
N LEU A 1046 -59.29 -6.83 46.20
CA LEU A 1046 -60.08 -5.60 46.37
C LEU A 1046 -61.48 -5.86 46.96
N SER A 1047 -62.03 -7.06 46.80
CA SER A 1047 -63.32 -7.46 47.38
C SER A 1047 -63.24 -7.85 48.87
N GLY A 1048 -62.04 -8.04 49.42
CA GLY A 1048 -61.82 -8.50 50.80
C GLY A 1048 -61.81 -7.44 51.90
N SER A 1049 -61.84 -6.14 51.57
CA SER A 1049 -61.70 -5.05 52.56
C SER A 1049 -62.99 -4.23 52.76
N ARG A 1050 -64.10 -4.91 53.12
CA ARG A 1050 -65.20 -4.29 53.87
C ARG A 1050 -65.93 -5.37 54.65
N HIS A 1051 -65.62 -5.56 55.94
CA HIS A 1051 -66.57 -5.80 57.05
C HIS A 1051 -65.82 -5.95 58.38
N CYS A 1052 -65.86 -4.90 59.21
CA CYS A 1052 -66.27 -4.91 60.63
C CYS A 1052 -65.84 -3.61 61.34
N GLN A 1053 -66.82 -2.72 61.53
CA GLN A 1053 -66.85 -1.79 62.67
C GLN A 1053 -67.59 -2.51 63.81
N LEU A 1054 -66.90 -2.70 64.95
CA LEU A 1054 -67.37 -2.41 66.31
C LEU A 1054 -66.24 -2.71 67.31
#